data_AF-A0A9N9RG17-F1
#
_entry.id   AF-A0A9N9RG17-F1
#
_cell.length_a   1.000
_cell.length_b   1.000
_cell.length_c   1.000
_cell.angle_alpha   90.00
_cell.angle_beta   90.00
_cell.angle_gamma   90.00
#
_symmetry.space_group_name_H-M   'P 1'
#
loop_
_entity.id
_entity.type
_entity.pdbx_description
1 polymer ?
#
loop_
_entity_poly.entity_id
_entity_poly.type
_entity_poly.pdbx_seq_one_letter_code
_entity_poly.pdbx_strand_id
1 'polypeptide(L)'
;MFGANGIELCRLIEEELHLRQREIDTGIVRPKQEISHMLPEEAESECGLIHHTSLIRVDRSPENLTGCAQGGEVDLDLGRCKLLASNSGPGIEGGRRMGELSPGAKLEQNLRLEEEYREQTERLRVLTLAARKRRVNDRMSRNLNTLNFILFWPHCHKAHYDLYEKWDMINVSVAAKEILQITEEGAKEALYMSDVDPNEACLHALLNGEALVVLFKMSESDTRNFVKLMRYALYEEIPVPKEDVPPEKQLPPIPAYERYATISKTAREVRRERYEARMQKLREEREERERLAAEQARIAREQEEERLRLEKQRQDEERMARIQAGKIQKRSVYNFNTRNKNKLAIPNFKLQKTRGSFLGKCIAMFNKVPQNVIDLPVNKLKIHVKNILMGVLTECGRPLLWRSENLSLCIAVLSNKRSYGLQENFSARGTSASLPAEPEPQETGEEIEGEETERETEVTDEPDELEEEKVEEEEVFHSDVSVEGEEYIPPGGLFVPGLYSPPNALAKANGLAYFFPKIVQELVPIESEFLPPHVLVMFSADKRHDVQEIINQFPDEILNAGIFVGDDPMTAEHIAYTIKQYDKMVRLRKHLDRVAVMVSRKRSLPLLQLAGLNPCYISSDNTSGERDCLAMFPVGYGDDYEDEESVKEEEISEEDREPKAADEENEDEEDD
;
A
#
# COMPACT_ATOMS: atom_id res chain seq x y z
N MET A 1 34.19 12.69 9.49
CA MET A 1 33.38 13.55 8.60
C MET A 1 34.31 14.09 7.53
N PHE A 2 34.25 13.54 6.32
CA PHE A 2 34.96 14.11 5.18
C PHE A 2 34.16 15.33 4.71
N GLY A 3 34.80 16.49 4.56
CA GLY A 3 34.17 17.66 3.95
C GLY A 3 33.84 17.42 2.46
N ALA A 4 33.18 18.37 1.81
CA ALA A 4 32.75 18.25 0.41
C ALA A 4 33.86 17.73 -0.54
N ASN A 5 35.12 18.18 -0.34
CA ASN A 5 36.27 17.74 -1.13
C ASN A 5 36.68 16.27 -0.91
N GLY A 6 36.35 15.68 0.25
CA GLY A 6 36.64 14.27 0.53
C GLY A 6 35.65 13.29 -0.10
N ILE A 7 34.42 13.72 -0.40
CA ILE A 7 33.45 12.92 -1.15
C ILE A 7 33.87 12.84 -2.62
N GLU A 8 34.34 13.94 -3.20
CA GLU A 8 34.91 13.99 -4.56
C GLU A 8 36.17 13.10 -4.69
N LEU A 9 37.05 13.12 -3.69
CA LEU A 9 38.24 12.27 -3.67
C LEU A 9 37.88 10.76 -3.65
N CYS A 10 36.87 10.36 -2.88
CA CYS A 10 36.39 8.98 -2.87
C CYS A 10 35.82 8.56 -4.24
N ARG A 11 35.12 9.48 -4.92
CA ARG A 11 34.54 9.24 -6.26
C ARG A 11 35.61 9.04 -7.34
N LEU A 12 36.66 9.87 -7.32
CA LEU A 12 37.81 9.73 -8.22
C LEU A 12 38.58 8.42 -7.99
N ILE A 13 38.68 7.96 -6.75
CA ILE A 13 39.31 6.68 -6.42
C ILE A 13 38.50 5.50 -6.96
N GLU A 14 37.17 5.53 -6.86
CA GLU A 14 36.29 4.47 -7.39
C GLU A 14 36.33 4.39 -8.92
N GLU A 15 36.39 5.53 -9.61
CA GLU A 15 36.55 5.58 -11.08
C GLU A 15 37.92 5.04 -11.53
N GLU A 16 39.00 5.41 -10.84
CA GLU A 16 40.35 4.90 -11.14
C GLU A 16 40.46 3.38 -10.92
N LEU A 17 39.79 2.85 -9.90
CA LEU A 17 39.72 1.40 -9.67
C LEU A 17 38.96 0.68 -10.80
N HIS A 18 37.89 1.26 -11.34
CA HIS A 18 37.17 0.72 -12.49
C HIS A 18 38.00 0.73 -13.78
N LEU A 19 38.72 1.82 -14.03
CA LEU A 19 39.56 1.93 -15.23
C LEU A 19 40.74 0.97 -15.17
N ARG A 20 41.33 0.78 -13.98
CA ARG A 20 42.40 -0.20 -13.75
C ARG A 20 41.92 -1.64 -13.96
N GLN A 21 40.68 -1.94 -13.58
CA GLN A 21 40.08 -3.25 -13.85
C GLN A 21 39.89 -3.45 -15.36
N ARG A 22 39.44 -2.44 -16.10
CA ARG A 22 39.34 -2.50 -17.57
C ARG A 22 40.70 -2.68 -18.27
N GLU A 23 41.80 -2.11 -17.75
CA GLU A 23 43.15 -2.37 -18.29
C GLU A 23 43.57 -3.83 -18.12
N ILE A 24 43.24 -4.44 -16.98
CA ILE A 24 43.49 -5.86 -16.71
C ILE A 24 42.69 -6.72 -17.69
N ASP A 25 41.42 -6.35 -17.93
CA ASP A 25 40.51 -7.16 -18.73
C ASP A 25 40.74 -7.01 -20.24
N THR A 26 41.13 -5.82 -20.70
CA THR A 26 41.35 -5.55 -22.14
C THR A 26 42.81 -5.72 -22.56
N GLY A 27 43.75 -5.74 -21.61
CA GLY A 27 45.19 -5.79 -21.86
C GLY A 27 45.78 -4.52 -22.49
N ILE A 28 44.97 -3.48 -22.71
CA ILE A 28 45.39 -2.21 -23.27
C ILE A 28 45.73 -1.26 -22.11
N VAL A 29 47.02 -1.00 -21.92
CA VAL A 29 47.52 -0.09 -20.87
C VAL A 29 47.32 1.36 -21.33
N ARG A 30 46.51 2.12 -20.58
CA ARG A 30 46.33 3.55 -20.84
C ARG A 30 47.54 4.37 -20.35
N PRO A 31 47.84 5.52 -20.96
CA PRO A 31 48.87 6.43 -20.46
C PRO A 31 48.45 6.97 -19.09
N LYS A 32 49.37 6.91 -18.11
CA LYS A 32 49.11 7.39 -16.75
C LYS A 32 48.84 8.89 -16.77
N GLN A 33 47.70 9.31 -16.23
CA GLN A 33 47.43 10.72 -15.98
C GLN A 33 48.07 11.13 -14.64
N GLU A 34 48.68 12.30 -14.60
CA GLU A 34 49.23 12.87 -13.36
C GLU A 34 48.08 13.47 -12.53
N ILE A 35 48.15 13.29 -11.20
CA ILE A 35 47.06 13.61 -10.25
C ILE A 35 46.64 15.09 -10.32
N SER A 36 47.55 15.99 -10.71
CA SER A 36 47.28 17.42 -10.91
C SER A 36 46.18 17.70 -11.93
N HIS A 37 45.99 16.83 -12.93
CA HIS A 37 44.97 17.01 -13.96
C HIS A 37 43.58 16.48 -13.58
N MET A 38 43.44 15.81 -12.43
CA MET A 38 42.17 15.19 -12.00
C MET A 38 41.46 15.96 -10.89
N LEU A 39 42.10 16.95 -10.29
CA LEU A 39 41.48 17.79 -9.27
C LEU A 39 40.95 19.08 -9.92
N PRO A 40 39.80 19.62 -9.47
CA PRO A 40 39.33 20.92 -9.93
C PRO A 40 40.40 21.99 -9.67
N GLU A 41 40.59 22.95 -10.59
CA GLU A 41 41.60 24.02 -10.48
C GLU A 41 41.55 24.79 -9.14
N GLU A 42 40.42 24.75 -8.44
CA GLU A 42 40.23 25.34 -7.11
C GLU A 42 41.11 24.70 -6.02
N ALA A 43 41.47 23.41 -6.15
CA ALA A 43 42.31 22.68 -5.20
C ALA A 43 43.82 22.96 -5.34
N GLU A 44 44.27 23.47 -6.49
CA GLU A 44 45.69 23.80 -6.71
C GLU A 44 46.13 25.04 -5.93
N SER A 45 45.18 25.88 -5.48
CA SER A 45 45.49 27.11 -4.75
C SER A 45 45.98 26.90 -3.31
N GLU A 46 45.77 25.70 -2.72
CA GLU A 46 46.10 25.42 -1.32
C GLU A 46 47.12 24.30 -1.07
N CYS A 47 47.48 23.49 -2.08
CA CYS A 47 48.41 22.35 -1.91
C CYS A 47 49.82 22.63 -2.43
N GLY A 48 50.45 23.69 -1.94
CA GLY A 48 51.85 24.01 -2.20
C GLY A 48 52.75 23.68 -1.02
N LEU A 49 52.85 22.41 -0.57
CA LEU A 49 54.00 21.88 0.19
C LEU A 49 53.81 20.39 0.53
N ILE A 50 54.80 19.58 0.16
CA ILE A 50 55.14 18.21 0.63
C ILE A 50 54.71 17.04 -0.29
N HIS A 51 55.64 16.57 -1.12
CA HIS A 51 55.72 15.18 -1.60
C HIS A 51 57.17 14.69 -1.59
N HIS A 52 57.44 13.58 -0.88
CA HIS A 52 58.37 12.52 -1.28
C HIS A 52 58.01 11.25 -0.48
N THR A 53 57.18 10.37 -1.07
CA THR A 53 57.54 9.06 -1.67
C THR A 53 57.87 7.95 -0.67
N SER A 54 56.90 7.05 -0.52
CA SER A 54 57.10 5.62 -0.32
C SER A 54 57.11 4.92 -1.69
N LEU A 55 57.79 3.78 -1.82
CA LEU A 55 57.42 2.77 -2.80
C LEU A 55 57.85 1.35 -2.36
N ILE A 56 56.91 0.45 -2.65
CA ILE A 56 56.71 -0.93 -2.23
C ILE A 56 57.44 -1.89 -3.19
N ARG A 57 57.80 -3.13 -2.77
CA ARG A 57 57.22 -4.42 -3.24
C ARG A 57 58.14 -5.68 -3.12
N VAL A 58 57.44 -6.81 -2.90
CA VAL A 58 57.66 -8.23 -3.33
C VAL A 58 58.09 -9.26 -2.26
N ASP A 59 57.27 -10.31 -2.16
CA ASP A 59 57.40 -11.53 -1.34
C ASP A 59 58.58 -12.46 -1.70
N ARG A 60 59.13 -13.11 -0.66
CA ARG A 60 59.68 -14.49 -0.66
C ARG A 60 59.89 -14.95 0.80
N SER A 61 59.50 -16.18 1.13
CA SER A 61 59.87 -16.93 2.34
C SER A 61 60.86 -18.06 1.96
N PRO A 62 61.50 -18.82 2.88
CA PRO A 62 61.72 -18.68 4.34
C PRO A 62 63.22 -18.81 4.76
N GLU A 63 63.55 -18.60 6.05
CA GLU A 63 64.57 -19.32 6.87
C GLU A 63 65.18 -18.45 8.00
N ASN A 64 65.17 -19.04 9.21
CA ASN A 64 66.09 -18.94 10.35
C ASN A 64 67.04 -17.71 10.50
N LEU A 65 66.97 -17.05 11.66
CA LEU A 65 68.06 -16.97 12.68
C LEU A 65 67.81 -15.83 13.70
N THR A 66 67.77 -16.22 14.98
CA THR A 66 68.44 -15.62 16.17
C THR A 66 68.63 -14.11 16.34
N GLY A 67 68.40 -13.66 17.58
CA GLY A 67 69.17 -12.60 18.26
C GLY A 67 68.35 -11.33 18.54
N CYS A 68 67.91 -11.13 19.78
CA CYS A 68 68.65 -10.44 20.85
C CYS A 68 68.46 -8.91 20.87
N ALA A 69 67.85 -8.49 21.98
CA ALA A 69 68.34 -7.44 22.89
C ALA A 69 67.92 -5.97 22.65
N GLN A 70 67.44 -5.41 23.78
CA GLN A 70 67.57 -4.03 24.27
C GLN A 70 66.69 -2.99 23.55
N GLY A 71 65.87 -2.20 24.23
CA GLY A 71 66.11 -1.50 25.50
C GLY A 71 66.10 -0.01 25.16
N GLY A 72 65.12 0.74 25.67
CA GLY A 72 64.90 2.12 25.25
C GLY A 72 63.77 2.79 26.03
N GLU A 73 64.03 2.96 27.33
CA GLU A 73 63.44 3.93 28.23
C GLU A 73 63.47 5.34 27.58
N VAL A 74 62.35 6.06 27.60
CA VAL A 74 62.37 7.52 27.40
C VAL A 74 61.42 8.16 28.42
N ASP A 75 62.06 8.78 29.41
CA ASP A 75 61.48 9.73 30.35
C ASP A 75 60.77 10.88 29.62
N LEU A 76 59.56 11.22 30.06
CA LEU A 76 58.94 12.52 29.78
C LEU A 76 58.90 13.34 31.06
N ASP A 77 59.87 14.25 31.11
CA ASP A 77 60.07 15.28 32.13
C ASP A 77 58.88 16.24 32.25
N LEU A 78 58.50 16.48 33.51
CA LEU A 78 57.55 17.48 33.97
C LEU A 78 58.11 18.90 33.78
N GLY A 79 57.69 19.55 32.69
CA GLY A 79 57.99 20.95 32.38
C GLY A 79 57.09 21.95 33.11
N ARG A 80 57.55 22.43 34.26
CA ARG A 80 57.16 23.66 34.97
C ARG A 80 56.80 24.85 34.06
N CYS A 81 55.55 25.31 34.08
CA CYS A 81 55.17 26.65 33.60
C CYS A 81 55.36 27.70 34.72
N LYS A 82 56.41 28.51 34.58
CA LYS A 82 56.65 29.72 35.37
C LYS A 82 55.71 30.83 34.93
N LEU A 83 54.99 31.38 35.91
CA LEU A 83 54.45 32.75 35.89
C LEU A 83 55.54 33.74 35.51
N LEU A 84 55.36 34.45 34.39
CA LEU A 84 55.97 35.74 34.15
C LEU A 84 54.86 36.73 33.78
N ALA A 85 54.61 37.64 34.71
CA ALA A 85 53.84 38.85 34.51
C ALA A 85 54.63 39.78 33.58
N SER A 86 54.08 40.04 32.39
CA SER A 86 54.49 41.14 31.52
C SER A 86 53.37 42.18 31.48
N ASN A 87 53.55 43.22 32.29
CA ASN A 87 52.88 44.51 32.14
C ASN A 87 53.33 45.15 30.82
N SER A 88 52.45 45.18 29.83
CA SER A 88 52.50 46.14 28.73
C SER A 88 51.07 46.40 28.26
N GLY A 89 50.50 47.51 28.73
CA GLY A 89 49.17 47.94 28.33
C GLY A 89 49.15 48.37 26.85
N PRO A 90 48.11 47.99 26.09
CA PRO A 90 47.86 48.61 24.81
C PRO A 90 47.14 49.94 25.03
N GLY A 91 47.63 50.96 24.33
CA GLY A 91 47.12 52.32 24.37
C GLY A 91 45.63 52.39 24.03
N ILE A 92 44.95 53.22 24.82
CA ILE A 92 43.59 53.69 24.59
C ILE A 92 43.65 54.71 23.47
N GLU A 93 43.56 54.27 22.21
CA GLU A 93 43.28 55.16 21.08
C GLU A 93 42.33 54.48 20.10
N GLY A 94 41.16 55.11 19.89
CA GLY A 94 40.24 54.75 18.82
C GLY A 94 38.96 54.05 19.26
N GLY A 95 38.13 54.72 20.08
CA GLY A 95 36.72 54.38 20.23
C GLY A 95 35.97 54.52 18.91
N ARG A 96 36.08 53.51 18.04
CA ARG A 96 35.06 53.29 16.99
C ARG A 96 33.81 52.86 17.72
N ARG A 97 32.83 53.76 17.79
CA ARG A 97 31.45 53.40 18.10
C ARG A 97 31.07 52.28 17.15
N MET A 98 31.05 51.04 17.64
CA MET A 98 30.38 49.92 16.98
C MET A 98 28.99 50.44 16.65
N GLY A 99 28.73 50.67 15.36
CA GLY A 99 27.49 51.27 14.90
C GLY A 99 26.35 50.50 15.53
N GLU A 100 25.49 51.22 16.25
CA GLU A 100 24.24 50.64 16.75
C GLU A 100 23.51 50.11 15.53
N LEU A 101 23.52 48.78 15.37
CA LEU A 101 22.68 48.09 14.40
C LEU A 101 21.28 48.66 14.56
N SER A 102 20.68 49.06 13.44
CA SER A 102 19.35 49.64 13.45
C SER A 102 18.41 48.69 14.21
N PRO A 103 17.40 49.20 14.95
CA PRO A 103 16.46 48.35 15.66
C PRO A 103 15.83 47.27 14.78
N GLY A 104 15.67 47.53 13.47
CA GLY A 104 15.23 46.55 12.48
C GLY A 104 16.22 45.40 12.26
N ALA A 105 17.52 45.69 12.14
CA ALA A 105 18.54 44.66 11.96
C ALA A 105 18.68 43.74 13.19
N LYS A 106 18.50 44.29 14.40
CA LYS A 106 18.49 43.49 15.65
C LYS A 106 17.26 42.58 15.72
N LEU A 107 16.09 43.07 15.29
CA LEU A 107 14.87 42.27 15.27
C LEU A 107 14.98 41.12 14.28
N GLU A 108 15.49 41.37 13.07
CA GLU A 108 15.70 40.34 12.05
C GLU A 108 16.71 39.27 12.52
N GLN A 109 17.78 39.68 13.20
CA GLN A 109 18.75 38.76 13.78
C GLN A 109 18.14 37.90 14.90
N ASN A 110 17.29 38.48 15.75
CA ASN A 110 16.61 37.72 16.80
C ASN A 110 15.62 36.70 16.20
N LEU A 111 14.89 37.07 15.14
CA LEU A 111 13.98 36.14 14.45
C LEU A 111 14.74 34.95 13.83
N ARG A 112 15.89 35.20 13.19
CA ARG A 112 16.74 34.11 12.66
C ARG A 112 17.25 33.18 13.74
N LEU A 113 17.72 33.72 14.86
CA LEU A 113 18.16 32.91 16.00
C LEU A 113 16.99 32.07 16.54
N GLU A 114 15.80 32.65 16.70
CA GLU A 114 14.61 31.93 17.14
C GLU A 114 14.22 30.79 16.18
N GLU A 115 14.32 30.99 14.87
CA GLU A 115 14.08 29.95 13.85
C GLU A 115 15.12 28.82 13.95
N GLU A 116 16.41 29.15 14.04
CA GLU A 116 17.48 28.16 14.22
C GLU A 116 17.28 27.33 15.50
N TYR A 117 16.86 27.97 16.60
CA TYR A 117 16.54 27.26 17.84
C TYR A 117 15.33 26.33 17.68
N ARG A 118 14.31 26.75 16.92
CA ARG A 118 13.14 25.88 16.63
C ARG A 118 13.57 24.67 15.82
N GLU A 119 14.34 24.86 14.76
CA GLU A 119 14.85 23.74 13.95
C GLU A 119 15.72 22.79 14.76
N GLN A 120 16.63 23.31 15.61
CA GLN A 120 17.44 22.47 16.49
C GLN A 120 16.58 21.66 17.46
N THR A 121 15.53 22.27 18.02
CA THR A 121 14.59 21.59 18.91
C THR A 121 13.82 20.49 18.17
N GLU A 122 13.36 20.76 16.95
CA GLU A 122 12.68 19.76 16.12
C GLU A 122 13.61 18.61 15.71
N ARG A 123 14.85 18.91 15.32
CA ARG A 123 15.86 17.88 15.02
C ARG A 123 16.12 16.99 16.23
N LEU A 124 16.27 17.59 17.41
CA LEU A 124 16.43 16.84 18.65
C LEU A 124 15.18 15.98 18.95
N ARG A 125 13.96 16.50 18.75
CA ARG A 125 12.72 15.72 18.86
C ARG A 125 12.69 14.52 17.91
N VAL A 126 13.10 14.68 16.65
CA VAL A 126 13.16 13.58 15.69
C VAL A 126 14.21 12.53 16.10
N LEU A 127 15.40 12.96 16.52
CA LEU A 127 16.46 12.05 16.98
C LEU A 127 16.06 11.29 18.24
N THR A 128 15.41 11.96 19.18
CA THR A 128 14.90 11.36 20.40
C THR A 128 13.78 10.35 20.12
N LEU A 129 12.85 10.66 19.22
CA LEU A 129 11.84 9.69 18.76
C LEU A 129 12.48 8.49 18.07
N ALA A 130 13.44 8.71 17.16
CA ALA A 130 14.17 7.65 16.49
C ALA A 130 14.91 6.73 17.47
N ALA A 131 15.58 7.31 18.47
CA ALA A 131 16.26 6.58 19.52
C ALA A 131 15.26 5.76 20.37
N ARG A 132 14.09 6.31 20.73
CA ARG A 132 13.03 5.56 21.43
C ARG A 132 12.51 4.38 20.62
N LYS A 133 12.18 4.61 19.34
CA LYS A 133 11.72 3.56 18.44
C LYS A 133 12.76 2.45 18.34
N ARG A 134 14.04 2.82 18.18
CA ARG A 134 15.14 1.86 18.19
C ARG A 134 15.20 1.04 19.48
N ARG A 135 15.03 1.63 20.66
CA ARG A 135 15.02 0.90 21.95
C ARG A 135 13.87 -0.08 22.07
N VAL A 136 12.65 0.34 21.70
CA VAL A 136 11.49 -0.56 21.66
C VAL A 136 11.77 -1.71 20.71
N ASN A 137 12.36 -1.42 19.54
CA ASN A 137 12.74 -2.42 18.56
C ASN A 137 13.84 -3.37 19.06
N ASP A 138 14.83 -2.87 19.80
CA ASP A 138 15.88 -3.67 20.42
C ASP A 138 15.32 -4.62 21.49
N ARG A 139 14.40 -4.14 22.36
CA ARG A 139 13.70 -5.00 23.33
C ARG A 139 12.83 -6.05 22.63
N MET A 140 12.10 -5.65 21.59
CA MET A 140 11.24 -6.54 20.82
C MET A 140 12.02 -7.54 19.97
N SER A 141 13.28 -7.24 19.62
CA SER A 141 14.13 -8.11 18.81
C SER A 141 14.28 -9.53 19.38
N ARG A 142 14.22 -9.66 20.72
CA ARG A 142 14.27 -10.95 21.44
C ARG A 142 13.08 -11.85 21.14
N ASN A 143 11.92 -11.26 20.82
CA ASN A 143 10.68 -11.97 20.55
C ASN A 143 10.48 -12.31 19.06
N LEU A 144 11.33 -11.78 18.16
CA LEU A 144 11.20 -11.97 16.71
C LEU A 144 11.43 -13.42 16.24
N ASN A 145 12.06 -14.25 17.07
CA ASN A 145 12.16 -15.69 16.79
C ASN A 145 10.77 -16.34 16.81
N THR A 146 9.84 -15.83 17.62
CA THR A 146 8.47 -16.35 17.71
C THR A 146 7.51 -15.58 16.81
N LEU A 147 7.67 -14.27 16.67
CA LEU A 147 6.73 -13.41 15.96
C LEU A 147 7.34 -12.78 14.71
N ASN A 148 6.68 -12.99 13.58
CA ASN A 148 7.08 -12.45 12.29
C ASN A 148 5.86 -11.94 11.53
N PHE A 149 6.04 -11.00 10.61
CA PHE A 149 4.96 -10.57 9.73
C PHE A 149 5.38 -10.61 8.27
N ILE A 150 4.37 -10.68 7.40
CA ILE A 150 4.51 -10.49 5.97
C ILE A 150 3.49 -9.43 5.54
N LEU A 151 3.99 -8.42 4.84
CA LEU A 151 3.20 -7.43 4.13
C LEU A 151 2.95 -7.92 2.71
N PHE A 152 1.69 -8.13 2.39
CA PHE A 152 1.19 -8.39 1.04
C PHE A 152 0.84 -7.08 0.39
N TRP A 153 1.42 -6.87 -0.78
CA TRP A 153 1.15 -5.69 -1.58
C TRP A 153 -0.28 -5.73 -2.14
N PRO A 154 -0.86 -4.56 -2.49
CA PRO A 154 -2.27 -4.51 -2.90
C PRO A 154 -2.58 -5.38 -4.14
N HIS A 155 -1.66 -5.44 -5.10
CA HIS A 155 -1.78 -6.30 -6.29
C HIS A 155 -1.65 -7.80 -5.98
N CYS A 156 -1.12 -8.16 -4.81
CA CYS A 156 -0.82 -9.53 -4.37
C CYS A 156 -1.79 -10.02 -3.28
N HIS A 157 -2.88 -9.30 -3.01
CA HIS A 157 -3.85 -9.65 -1.97
C HIS A 157 -4.39 -11.08 -2.06
N LYS A 158 -4.55 -11.64 -3.26
CA LYS A 158 -5.09 -13.00 -3.43
C LYS A 158 -4.07 -14.09 -3.14
N ALA A 159 -2.78 -13.79 -3.18
CA ALA A 159 -1.71 -14.79 -3.02
C ALA A 159 -1.71 -15.46 -1.64
N HIS A 160 -2.24 -14.80 -0.60
CA HIS A 160 -2.26 -15.38 0.73
C HIS A 160 -3.10 -16.67 0.81
N TYR A 161 -4.13 -16.84 -0.03
CA TYR A 161 -4.95 -18.07 -0.08
C TYR A 161 -4.13 -19.28 -0.54
N ASP A 162 -3.33 -19.11 -1.59
CA ASP A 162 -2.47 -20.17 -2.15
C ASP A 162 -1.34 -20.56 -1.19
N LEU A 163 -0.96 -19.65 -0.29
CA LEU A 163 0.17 -19.84 0.62
C LEU A 163 -0.24 -20.45 1.97
N TYR A 164 -1.50 -20.36 2.40
CA TYR A 164 -1.95 -20.94 3.68
C TYR A 164 -1.68 -22.44 3.76
N GLU A 165 -2.02 -23.20 2.71
CA GLU A 165 -1.80 -24.65 2.69
C GLU A 165 -0.32 -25.00 2.91
N LYS A 166 0.59 -24.17 2.39
CA LYS A 166 2.03 -24.37 2.53
C LYS A 166 2.54 -23.99 3.91
N TRP A 167 1.98 -22.95 4.52
CA TRP A 167 2.38 -22.53 5.87
C TRP A 167 1.97 -23.55 6.93
N ASP A 168 0.80 -24.17 6.76
CA ASP A 168 0.34 -25.26 7.60
C ASP A 168 1.32 -26.44 7.58
N MET A 169 1.88 -26.77 6.40
CA MET A 169 2.91 -27.83 6.29
C MET A 169 4.21 -27.50 7.04
N ILE A 170 4.52 -26.22 7.26
CA ILE A 170 5.76 -25.77 7.93
C ILE A 170 5.55 -25.61 9.44
N ASN A 171 4.33 -25.88 9.94
CA ASN A 171 3.89 -25.64 11.32
C ASN A 171 3.97 -24.18 11.74
N VAL A 172 3.73 -23.25 10.81
CA VAL A 172 3.64 -21.81 11.13
C VAL A 172 2.19 -21.45 11.32
N SER A 173 1.83 -20.97 12.52
CA SER A 173 0.47 -20.53 12.82
C SER A 173 0.26 -19.06 12.48
N VAL A 174 -0.91 -18.71 11.99
CA VAL A 174 -1.31 -17.32 11.75
C VAL A 174 -1.98 -16.77 13.01
N ALA A 175 -1.40 -15.74 13.60
CA ALA A 175 -1.86 -15.16 14.87
C ALA A 175 -2.86 -14.01 14.65
N ALA A 176 -2.61 -13.16 13.66
CA ALA A 176 -3.47 -12.03 13.33
C ALA A 176 -3.40 -11.70 11.84
N LYS A 177 -4.47 -11.08 11.33
CA LYS A 177 -4.59 -10.63 9.95
C LYS A 177 -5.24 -9.25 9.97
N GLU A 178 -4.59 -8.27 9.36
CA GLU A 178 -5.12 -6.90 9.24
C GLU A 178 -5.00 -6.40 7.80
N ILE A 179 -6.06 -5.73 7.33
CA ILE A 179 -6.09 -5.05 6.04
C ILE A 179 -6.12 -3.56 6.36
N LEU A 180 -5.16 -2.83 5.81
CA LEU A 180 -4.91 -1.45 6.19
C LEU A 180 -4.50 -0.64 4.96
N GLN A 181 -5.07 0.56 4.84
CA GLN A 181 -4.68 1.53 3.83
C GLN A 181 -3.52 2.35 4.38
N ILE A 182 -2.33 2.18 3.78
CA ILE A 182 -1.10 2.80 4.26
C ILE A 182 -1.03 4.23 3.73
N THR A 183 -0.87 5.21 4.62
CA THR A 183 -0.58 6.61 4.26
C THR A 183 0.89 6.80 3.92
N GLU A 184 1.28 7.93 3.33
CA GLU A 184 2.69 8.17 2.98
C GLU A 184 3.60 8.18 4.22
N GLU A 185 3.14 8.81 5.30
CA GLU A 185 3.81 8.80 6.60
C GLU A 185 3.85 7.38 7.18
N GLY A 186 2.76 6.63 7.06
CA GLY A 186 2.67 5.24 7.49
C GLY A 186 3.61 4.31 6.72
N ALA A 187 3.82 4.54 5.42
CA ALA A 187 4.77 3.76 4.61
C ALA A 187 6.21 4.05 5.03
N LYS A 188 6.55 5.32 5.23
CA LYS A 188 7.88 5.73 5.73
C LYS A 188 8.14 5.17 7.13
N GLU A 189 7.12 5.16 7.98
CA GLU A 189 7.20 4.62 9.32
C GLU A 189 7.31 3.10 9.32
N ALA A 190 6.46 2.38 8.59
CA ALA A 190 6.49 0.92 8.52
C ALA A 190 7.80 0.38 7.91
N LEU A 191 8.35 1.11 6.93
CA LEU A 191 9.61 0.79 6.25
C LEU A 191 10.83 1.46 6.90
N TYR A 192 10.66 2.08 8.06
CA TYR A 192 11.76 2.68 8.80
C TYR A 192 12.80 1.60 9.18
N MET A 193 14.08 1.92 8.98
CA MET A 193 15.24 1.01 9.15
C MET A 193 15.25 -0.22 8.24
N SER A 194 14.38 -0.28 7.24
CA SER A 194 14.46 -1.35 6.24
C SER A 194 15.71 -1.17 5.37
N ASP A 195 16.30 -2.28 4.96
CA ASP A 195 17.46 -2.28 4.05
C ASP A 195 17.04 -2.04 2.59
N VAL A 196 15.74 -1.86 2.33
CA VAL A 196 15.16 -1.72 1.00
C VAL A 196 14.53 -0.34 0.90
N ASP A 197 15.20 0.57 0.23
CA ASP A 197 14.61 1.86 -0.12
C ASP A 197 13.43 1.62 -1.06
N PRO A 198 12.19 1.97 -0.66
CA PRO A 198 11.03 1.72 -1.50
C PRO A 198 11.10 2.61 -2.74
N ASN A 199 11.09 1.98 -3.92
CA ASN A 199 10.98 2.69 -5.19
C ASN A 199 9.69 3.54 -5.22
N GLU A 200 9.67 4.59 -6.04
CA GLU A 200 8.48 5.44 -6.24
C GLU A 200 7.24 4.62 -6.64
N ALA A 201 7.42 3.62 -7.51
CA ALA A 201 6.35 2.70 -7.90
C ALA A 201 5.84 1.85 -6.74
N CYS A 202 6.71 1.47 -5.80
CA CYS A 202 6.32 0.78 -4.58
C CYS A 202 5.49 1.72 -3.70
N LEU A 203 5.94 2.93 -3.43
CA LEU A 203 5.15 3.88 -2.62
C LEU A 203 3.78 4.15 -3.26
N HIS A 204 3.74 4.40 -4.56
CA HIS A 204 2.49 4.60 -5.30
C HIS A 204 1.57 3.37 -5.20
N ALA A 205 2.11 2.16 -5.31
CA ALA A 205 1.32 0.94 -5.15
C ALA A 205 0.73 0.79 -3.73
N LEU A 206 1.46 1.15 -2.66
CA LEU A 206 0.90 1.13 -1.28
C LEU A 206 -0.17 2.18 -1.07
N LEU A 207 0.00 3.37 -1.65
CA LEU A 207 -0.92 4.49 -1.43
C LEU A 207 -2.26 4.27 -2.14
N ASN A 208 -2.23 3.64 -3.32
CA ASN A 208 -3.42 3.47 -4.16
C ASN A 208 -4.30 2.28 -3.76
N GLY A 209 -3.83 1.40 -2.87
CA GLY A 209 -4.55 0.18 -2.50
C GLY A 209 -4.43 -0.16 -1.03
N GLU A 210 -5.39 -0.93 -0.54
CA GLU A 210 -5.26 -1.55 0.77
C GLU A 210 -4.12 -2.57 0.72
N ALA A 211 -3.29 -2.62 1.75
CA ALA A 211 -2.27 -3.65 1.93
C ALA A 211 -2.72 -4.64 3.01
N LEU A 212 -2.30 -5.90 2.87
CA LEU A 212 -2.67 -6.97 3.79
C LEU A 212 -1.45 -7.36 4.62
N VAL A 213 -1.55 -7.26 5.93
CA VAL A 213 -0.48 -7.67 6.85
C VAL A 213 -0.93 -8.92 7.60
N VAL A 214 -0.09 -9.96 7.53
CA VAL A 214 -0.34 -11.23 8.23
C VAL A 214 0.75 -11.43 9.27
N LEU A 215 0.33 -11.61 10.52
CA LEU A 215 1.20 -11.94 11.65
C LEU A 215 1.28 -13.46 11.81
N PHE A 216 2.51 -13.95 11.85
CA PHE A 216 2.86 -15.35 12.05
C PHE A 216 3.48 -15.56 13.42
N LYS A 217 3.06 -16.64 14.07
CA LYS A 217 3.62 -17.14 15.31
C LYS A 217 4.24 -18.52 15.07
N MET A 218 5.55 -18.61 15.29
CA MET A 218 6.30 -19.86 15.34
C MET A 218 6.29 -20.40 16.78
N SER A 219 6.36 -21.73 16.90
CA SER A 219 6.53 -22.38 18.21
C SER A 219 7.85 -21.98 18.86
N GLU A 220 7.87 -21.79 20.18
CA GLU A 220 9.09 -21.43 20.93
C GLU A 220 10.22 -22.46 20.80
N SER A 221 9.89 -23.72 20.49
CA SER A 221 10.87 -24.77 20.23
C SER A 221 11.58 -24.67 18.87
N ASP A 222 11.06 -23.85 17.95
CA ASP A 222 11.58 -23.76 16.59
C ASP A 222 12.64 -22.65 16.47
N THR A 223 13.87 -23.04 16.17
CA THR A 223 15.02 -22.14 16.00
C THR A 223 15.30 -21.81 14.54
N ARG A 224 14.49 -22.31 13.61
CA ARG A 224 14.65 -22.07 12.17
C ARG A 224 14.41 -20.58 11.87
N ASN A 225 15.19 -20.03 10.95
CA ASN A 225 15.01 -18.65 10.52
C ASN A 225 13.74 -18.54 9.65
N PHE A 226 12.74 -17.80 10.14
CA PHE A 226 11.46 -17.58 9.46
C PHE A 226 11.62 -17.14 8.00
N VAL A 227 12.54 -16.21 7.72
CA VAL A 227 12.73 -15.69 6.36
C VAL A 227 13.28 -16.78 5.44
N LYS A 228 14.16 -17.65 5.93
CA LYS A 228 14.66 -18.80 5.15
C LYS A 228 13.56 -19.82 4.88
N LEU A 229 12.72 -20.12 5.88
CA LEU A 229 11.57 -21.01 5.72
C LEU A 229 10.56 -20.47 4.70
N MET A 230 10.26 -19.17 4.78
CA MET A 230 9.37 -18.50 3.83
C MET A 230 9.95 -18.51 2.42
N ARG A 231 11.26 -18.26 2.27
CA ARG A 231 11.93 -18.38 0.98
C ARG A 231 11.85 -19.81 0.44
N TYR A 232 12.13 -20.81 1.27
CA TYR A 232 11.98 -22.20 0.86
C TYR A 232 10.56 -22.49 0.34
N ALA A 233 9.52 -22.07 1.07
CA ALA A 233 8.13 -22.26 0.69
C ALA A 233 7.71 -21.55 -0.61
N LEU A 234 8.32 -20.39 -0.90
CA LEU A 234 8.01 -19.55 -2.05
C LEU A 234 8.83 -19.87 -3.30
N TYR A 235 10.09 -20.30 -3.13
CA TYR A 235 11.05 -20.47 -4.22
C TYR A 235 11.30 -21.94 -4.58
N GLU A 236 11.22 -22.88 -3.64
CA GLU A 236 11.53 -24.30 -3.90
C GLU A 236 10.31 -25.11 -4.37
N GLU A 237 9.39 -24.48 -5.11
CA GLU A 237 8.45 -25.26 -5.90
C GLU A 237 9.21 -26.05 -6.97
N ILE A 238 9.52 -27.30 -6.67
CA ILE A 238 9.76 -28.33 -7.68
C ILE A 238 8.35 -28.74 -8.16
N PRO A 239 7.85 -28.27 -9.32
CA PRO A 239 6.61 -28.80 -9.85
C PRO A 239 6.82 -30.30 -10.05
N VAL A 240 5.85 -31.10 -9.60
CA VAL A 240 5.83 -32.52 -9.90
C VAL A 240 5.82 -32.64 -11.42
N PRO A 241 6.84 -33.26 -12.05
CA PRO A 241 6.89 -33.38 -13.49
C PRO A 241 5.59 -34.02 -13.96
N LYS A 242 4.85 -33.35 -14.84
CA LYS A 242 3.69 -33.97 -15.47
C LYS A 242 4.21 -35.13 -16.32
N GLU A 243 3.88 -36.36 -15.95
CA GLU A 243 4.38 -37.58 -16.60
C GLU A 243 4.08 -37.59 -18.12
N ASP A 244 3.06 -36.84 -18.55
CA ASP A 244 2.59 -36.78 -19.93
C ASP A 244 3.35 -35.80 -20.85
N VAL A 245 4.22 -34.93 -20.31
CA VAL A 245 4.91 -33.89 -21.12
C VAL A 245 6.41 -34.16 -21.18
N PRO A 246 7.00 -34.32 -22.39
CA PRO A 246 8.44 -34.52 -22.56
C PRO A 246 9.27 -33.46 -21.82
N PRO A 247 10.36 -33.84 -21.14
CA PRO A 247 11.16 -32.92 -20.30
C PRO A 247 11.63 -31.65 -21.02
N GLU A 248 11.86 -31.73 -22.33
CA GLU A 248 12.31 -30.61 -23.18
C GLU A 248 11.25 -29.53 -23.40
N LYS A 249 9.96 -29.85 -23.19
CA LYS A 249 8.84 -28.90 -23.31
C LYS A 249 8.34 -28.38 -21.97
N GLN A 250 8.88 -28.87 -20.87
CA GLN A 250 8.54 -28.36 -19.55
C GLN A 250 9.24 -27.00 -19.39
N LEU A 251 8.44 -25.92 -19.44
CA LEU A 251 8.94 -24.59 -19.09
C LEU A 251 9.54 -24.66 -17.68
N PRO A 252 10.71 -24.03 -17.43
CA PRO A 252 11.25 -23.98 -16.09
C PRO A 252 10.20 -23.39 -15.15
N PRO A 253 10.01 -23.98 -13.95
CA PRO A 253 9.04 -23.46 -13.00
C PRO A 253 9.36 -22.00 -12.68
N ILE A 254 8.39 -21.12 -12.95
CA ILE A 254 8.44 -19.75 -12.47
C ILE A 254 8.22 -19.82 -10.95
N PRO A 255 9.17 -19.40 -10.12
CA PRO A 255 9.01 -19.37 -8.67
C PRO A 255 7.75 -18.60 -8.28
N ALA A 256 7.08 -18.99 -7.19
CA ALA A 256 5.85 -18.31 -6.77
C ALA A 256 6.08 -16.80 -6.57
N TYR A 257 7.26 -16.41 -6.08
CA TYR A 257 7.67 -15.01 -5.97
C TYR A 257 7.59 -14.23 -7.29
N GLU A 258 8.09 -14.80 -8.40
CA GLU A 258 8.05 -14.14 -9.71
C GLU A 258 6.63 -14.06 -10.28
N ARG A 259 5.74 -14.99 -9.89
CA ARG A 259 4.32 -14.92 -10.28
C ARG A 259 3.59 -13.76 -9.63
N TYR A 260 4.04 -13.37 -8.44
CA TYR A 260 3.40 -12.32 -7.65
C TYR A 260 4.09 -10.97 -7.74
N ALA A 261 5.33 -10.93 -8.24
CA ALA A 261 5.98 -9.68 -8.56
C ALA A 261 5.36 -9.05 -9.80
N THR A 262 5.14 -7.75 -9.76
CA THR A 262 4.65 -7.00 -10.92
C THR A 262 5.67 -5.93 -11.30
N ILE A 263 5.84 -5.74 -12.60
CA ILE A 263 6.62 -4.62 -13.12
C ILE A 263 5.65 -3.46 -13.27
N SER A 264 6.03 -2.27 -12.80
CA SER A 264 5.24 -1.07 -13.00
C SER A 264 5.03 -0.86 -14.50
N LYS A 265 3.77 -0.69 -14.89
CA LYS A 265 3.41 -0.38 -16.28
C LYS A 265 4.11 0.91 -16.68
N THR A 266 4.59 0.97 -17.91
CA THR A 266 5.18 2.20 -18.43
C THR A 266 4.14 3.31 -18.50
N ALA A 267 4.56 4.57 -18.37
CA ALA A 267 3.64 5.71 -18.49
C ALA A 267 2.82 5.66 -19.80
N ARG A 268 3.41 5.12 -20.87
CA ARG A 268 2.73 4.88 -22.15
C ARG A 268 1.64 3.82 -22.05
N GLU A 269 1.87 2.72 -21.35
CA GLU A 269 0.89 1.66 -21.12
C GLU A 269 -0.24 2.13 -20.22
N VAL A 270 0.07 2.84 -19.12
CA VAL A 270 -0.95 3.42 -18.24
C VAL A 270 -1.83 4.41 -19.00
N ARG A 271 -1.23 5.26 -19.85
CA ARG A 271 -1.99 6.17 -20.72
C ARG A 271 -2.85 5.42 -21.73
N ARG A 272 -2.33 4.33 -22.33
CA ARG A 272 -3.09 3.48 -23.24
C ARG A 272 -4.30 2.86 -22.57
N GLU A 273 -4.13 2.30 -21.37
CA GLU A 273 -5.22 1.70 -20.60
C GLU A 273 -6.25 2.75 -20.17
N ARG A 274 -5.81 3.92 -19.71
CA ARG A 274 -6.72 5.04 -19.41
C ARG A 274 -7.50 5.48 -20.65
N TYR A 275 -6.86 5.52 -21.82
CA TYR A 275 -7.53 5.82 -23.09
C TYR A 275 -8.53 4.73 -23.49
N GLU A 276 -8.14 3.46 -23.44
CA GLU A 276 -9.02 2.31 -23.72
C GLU A 276 -10.21 2.28 -22.77
N ALA A 277 -10.01 2.56 -21.48
CA ALA A 277 -11.08 2.66 -20.49
C ALA A 277 -12.02 3.85 -20.75
N ARG A 278 -11.49 5.02 -21.15
CA ARG A 278 -12.33 6.16 -21.56
C ARG A 278 -13.13 5.83 -22.82
N MET A 279 -12.51 5.17 -23.80
CA MET A 279 -13.17 4.74 -25.03
C MET A 279 -14.25 3.68 -24.76
N GLN A 280 -13.99 2.75 -23.85
CA GLN A 280 -14.97 1.76 -23.43
C GLN A 280 -16.14 2.43 -22.70
N LYS A 281 -15.88 3.35 -21.77
CA LYS A 281 -16.93 4.13 -21.10
C LYS A 281 -17.78 4.92 -22.08
N LEU A 282 -17.17 5.53 -23.11
CA LEU A 282 -17.92 6.23 -24.17
C LEU A 282 -18.77 5.27 -25.02
N ARG A 283 -18.29 4.05 -25.30
CA ARG A 283 -19.10 3.02 -25.97
C ARG A 283 -20.28 2.58 -25.10
N GLU A 284 -20.06 2.34 -23.82
CA GLU A 284 -21.11 1.97 -22.86
C GLU A 284 -22.15 3.10 -22.73
N GLU A 285 -21.74 4.35 -22.59
CA GLU A 285 -22.65 5.51 -22.56
C GLU A 285 -23.45 5.67 -23.86
N ARG A 286 -22.85 5.37 -25.02
CA ARG A 286 -23.53 5.39 -26.32
C ARG A 286 -24.58 4.28 -26.41
N GLU A 287 -24.23 3.07 -26.00
CA GLU A 287 -25.16 1.94 -25.94
C GLU A 287 -26.31 2.20 -24.97
N GLU A 288 -26.03 2.82 -23.81
CA GLU A 288 -27.08 3.23 -22.87
C GLU A 288 -28.02 4.29 -23.46
N ARG A 289 -27.48 5.29 -24.15
CA ARG A 289 -28.30 6.29 -24.86
C ARG A 289 -29.16 5.65 -25.94
N GLU A 290 -28.61 4.69 -26.69
CA GLU A 290 -29.36 3.96 -27.71
C GLU A 290 -30.46 3.08 -27.09
N ARG A 291 -30.19 2.42 -25.96
CA ARG A 291 -31.21 1.67 -25.20
C ARG A 291 -32.33 2.57 -24.72
N LEU A 292 -32.01 3.74 -24.16
CA LEU A 292 -32.98 4.72 -23.72
C LEU A 292 -33.79 5.28 -24.90
N ALA A 293 -33.15 5.56 -26.03
CA ALA A 293 -33.83 6.01 -27.24
C ALA A 293 -34.76 4.94 -27.82
N ALA A 294 -34.33 3.67 -27.83
CA ALA A 294 -35.15 2.54 -28.25
C ALA A 294 -36.37 2.34 -27.33
N GLU A 295 -36.20 2.50 -26.02
CA GLU A 295 -37.30 2.44 -25.06
C GLU A 295 -38.28 3.60 -25.25
N GLN A 296 -37.79 4.83 -25.42
CA GLN A 296 -38.62 6.00 -25.74
C GLN A 296 -39.37 5.82 -27.05
N ALA A 297 -38.73 5.26 -28.08
CA ALA A 297 -39.38 4.95 -29.35
C ALA A 297 -40.48 3.89 -29.20
N ARG A 298 -40.27 2.88 -28.34
CA ARG A 298 -41.31 1.89 -28.01
C ARG A 298 -42.53 2.55 -27.35
N ILE A 299 -42.29 3.40 -26.35
CA ILE A 299 -43.35 4.14 -25.65
C ILE A 299 -44.10 5.07 -26.63
N ALA A 300 -43.39 5.75 -27.52
CA ALA A 300 -43.99 6.62 -28.52
C ALA A 300 -44.90 5.85 -29.49
N ARG A 301 -44.48 4.66 -29.94
CA ARG A 301 -45.33 3.78 -30.78
C ARG A 301 -46.58 3.31 -30.03
N GLU A 302 -46.45 2.93 -28.76
CA GLU A 302 -47.60 2.54 -27.92
C GLU A 302 -48.59 3.70 -27.76
N GLN A 303 -48.10 4.92 -27.52
CA GLN A 303 -48.95 6.12 -27.44
C GLN A 303 -49.64 6.45 -28.77
N GLU A 304 -48.93 6.30 -29.89
CA GLU A 304 -49.52 6.51 -31.22
C GLU A 304 -50.62 5.47 -31.52
N GLU A 305 -50.37 4.20 -31.22
CA GLU A 305 -51.39 3.14 -31.33
C GLU A 305 -52.60 3.41 -30.43
N GLU A 306 -52.40 3.90 -29.21
CA GLU A 306 -53.49 4.27 -28.31
C GLU A 306 -54.31 5.45 -28.85
N ARG A 307 -53.66 6.47 -29.41
CA ARG A 307 -54.35 7.58 -30.09
C ARG A 307 -55.20 7.10 -31.26
N LEU A 308 -54.68 6.18 -32.07
CA LEU A 308 -55.43 5.57 -33.17
C LEU A 308 -56.63 4.74 -32.67
N ARG A 309 -56.48 4.03 -31.54
CA ARG A 309 -57.59 3.31 -30.91
C ARG A 309 -58.68 4.25 -30.41
N LEU A 310 -58.32 5.35 -29.76
CA LEU A 310 -59.26 6.37 -29.29
C LEU A 310 -59.97 7.08 -30.45
N GLU A 311 -59.24 7.42 -31.51
CA GLU A 311 -59.86 8.03 -32.70
C GLU A 311 -60.84 7.07 -33.38
N LYS A 312 -60.48 5.79 -33.47
CA LYS A 312 -61.38 4.76 -33.98
C LYS A 312 -62.62 4.59 -33.11
N GLN A 313 -62.48 4.60 -31.78
CA GLN A 313 -63.62 4.59 -30.86
C GLN A 313 -64.52 5.81 -31.08
N ARG A 314 -63.94 7.01 -31.22
CA ARG A 314 -64.70 8.23 -31.51
C ARG A 314 -65.45 8.15 -32.84
N GLN A 315 -64.82 7.61 -33.89
CA GLN A 315 -65.48 7.38 -35.18
C GLN A 315 -66.61 6.36 -35.09
N ASP A 316 -66.42 5.27 -34.33
CA ASP A 316 -67.45 4.26 -34.10
C ASP A 316 -68.62 4.81 -33.26
N GLU A 317 -68.35 5.63 -32.24
CA GLU A 317 -69.36 6.38 -31.47
C GLU A 317 -70.12 7.37 -32.34
N GLU A 318 -69.43 8.15 -33.18
CA GLU A 318 -70.08 9.08 -34.12
C GLU A 318 -70.96 8.31 -35.12
N ARG A 319 -70.48 7.16 -35.61
CA ARG A 319 -71.25 6.28 -36.49
C ARG A 319 -72.49 5.73 -35.78
N MET A 320 -72.38 5.32 -34.53
CA MET A 320 -73.51 4.88 -33.70
C MET A 320 -74.51 6.01 -33.44
N ALA A 321 -74.03 7.22 -33.14
CA ALA A 321 -74.86 8.41 -32.98
C ALA A 321 -75.59 8.78 -34.28
N ARG A 322 -74.92 8.67 -35.45
CA ARG A 322 -75.57 8.86 -36.77
C ARG A 322 -76.64 7.80 -37.07
N ILE A 323 -76.44 6.56 -36.63
CA ILE A 323 -77.45 5.49 -36.73
C ILE A 323 -78.65 5.81 -35.81
N GLN A 324 -78.40 6.27 -34.58
CA GLN A 324 -79.43 6.60 -33.60
C GLN A 324 -80.23 7.86 -33.97
N ALA A 325 -79.60 8.85 -34.63
CA ALA A 325 -80.23 10.07 -35.13
C ALA A 325 -81.11 9.87 -36.37
N GLY A 326 -81.29 8.63 -36.86
CA GLY A 326 -82.32 8.29 -37.83
C GLY A 326 -82.11 8.81 -39.27
N LYS A 327 -80.91 9.34 -39.60
CA LYS A 327 -80.61 9.92 -40.93
C LYS A 327 -80.08 8.94 -41.98
N ILE A 328 -80.16 7.63 -41.74
CA ILE A 328 -79.82 6.61 -42.74
C ILE A 328 -81.07 5.80 -43.04
N GLN A 329 -81.71 6.12 -44.17
CA GLN A 329 -82.74 5.28 -44.75
C GLN A 329 -82.18 3.87 -44.94
N LYS A 330 -82.88 2.89 -44.36
CA LYS A 330 -82.64 1.45 -44.48
C LYS A 330 -82.74 0.97 -45.95
N ARG A 331 -81.79 1.33 -46.81
CA ARG A 331 -81.61 0.72 -48.13
C ARG A 331 -80.29 -0.05 -48.17
N SER A 332 -80.44 -1.36 -48.33
CA SER A 332 -79.46 -2.38 -48.75
C SER A 332 -78.19 -2.60 -47.90
N VAL A 333 -78.32 -3.09 -46.67
CA VAL A 333 -77.20 -3.79 -45.98
C VAL A 333 -77.60 -5.22 -45.52
N TYR A 334 -78.69 -5.77 -46.07
CA TYR A 334 -78.93 -7.21 -46.08
C TYR A 334 -78.44 -7.77 -47.42
N ASN A 335 -77.16 -8.13 -47.53
CA ASN A 335 -76.61 -9.18 -48.42
C ASN A 335 -75.09 -9.08 -48.65
N PHE A 336 -74.27 -8.98 -47.61
CA PHE A 336 -72.87 -9.38 -47.77
C PHE A 336 -72.39 -10.06 -46.48
N ASN A 337 -71.83 -11.26 -46.63
CA ASN A 337 -71.14 -12.06 -45.61
C ASN A 337 -71.92 -13.11 -44.79
N THR A 338 -72.82 -13.87 -45.41
CA THR A 338 -73.21 -15.22 -44.92
C THR A 338 -72.86 -16.37 -45.87
N ARG A 339 -71.85 -16.22 -46.74
CA ARG A 339 -71.31 -17.34 -47.53
C ARG A 339 -69.79 -17.26 -47.69
N ASN A 340 -69.06 -17.74 -46.69
CA ASN A 340 -67.80 -18.51 -46.83
C ASN A 340 -67.15 -18.67 -45.46
N LYS A 341 -67.74 -19.51 -44.60
CA LYS A 341 -67.09 -19.90 -43.34
C LYS A 341 -66.01 -20.98 -43.50
N ASN A 342 -65.78 -21.50 -44.70
CA ASN A 342 -64.79 -22.57 -44.94
C ASN A 342 -63.77 -22.24 -46.05
N LYS A 343 -63.29 -21.00 -46.15
CA LYS A 343 -62.19 -20.69 -47.07
C LYS A 343 -61.09 -19.90 -46.35
N LEU A 344 -60.09 -20.62 -45.85
CA LEU A 344 -58.72 -20.13 -45.64
C LEU A 344 -58.06 -19.79 -47.00
N ALA A 345 -58.73 -18.96 -47.81
CA ALA A 345 -58.22 -18.53 -49.11
C ALA A 345 -57.68 -17.11 -48.95
N ILE A 346 -56.36 -16.96 -48.99
CA ILE A 346 -55.71 -15.67 -49.25
C ILE A 346 -56.36 -15.12 -50.54
N PRO A 347 -56.89 -13.88 -50.54
CA PRO A 347 -57.57 -13.32 -51.71
C PRO A 347 -56.66 -13.38 -52.94
N ASN A 348 -57.15 -13.99 -54.03
CA ASN A 348 -56.41 -14.15 -55.29
C ASN A 348 -55.86 -12.84 -55.88
N PHE A 349 -56.40 -11.67 -55.48
CA PHE A 349 -55.92 -10.38 -55.96
C PHE A 349 -54.52 -10.00 -55.42
N LYS A 350 -54.11 -10.49 -54.24
CA LYS A 350 -52.74 -10.28 -53.72
C LYS A 350 -51.72 -11.27 -54.28
N LEU A 351 -52.17 -12.34 -54.94
CA LEU A 351 -51.30 -13.34 -55.60
C LEU A 351 -50.90 -12.97 -57.02
N GLN A 352 -51.44 -11.90 -57.63
CA GLN A 352 -51.04 -11.50 -58.98
C GLN A 352 -49.60 -10.97 -59.03
N LYS A 353 -49.14 -10.23 -58.01
CA LYS A 353 -47.75 -9.73 -57.94
C LYS A 353 -46.72 -10.83 -57.62
N THR A 354 -47.15 -11.96 -57.07
CA THR A 354 -46.27 -13.08 -56.64
C THR A 354 -46.51 -14.37 -57.43
N ARG A 355 -47.28 -14.32 -58.52
CA ARG A 355 -47.69 -15.51 -59.28
C ARG A 355 -46.52 -16.32 -59.86
N GLY A 356 -45.38 -15.65 -60.09
CA GLY A 356 -44.12 -16.26 -60.50
C GLY A 356 -43.14 -16.56 -59.36
N SER A 357 -43.34 -15.96 -58.16
CA SER A 357 -42.41 -16.14 -57.04
C SER A 357 -42.61 -17.50 -56.36
N PHE A 358 -41.53 -18.01 -55.78
CA PHE A 358 -41.53 -19.27 -55.04
C PHE A 358 -42.62 -19.32 -53.96
N LEU A 359 -42.77 -18.21 -53.23
CA LEU A 359 -43.79 -18.06 -52.19
C LEU A 359 -45.22 -18.17 -52.75
N GLY A 360 -45.49 -17.59 -53.92
CA GLY A 360 -46.79 -17.68 -54.59
C GLY A 360 -47.13 -19.11 -55.01
N LYS A 361 -46.15 -19.88 -55.51
CA LYS A 361 -46.32 -21.31 -55.85
C LYS A 361 -46.53 -22.18 -54.61
N CYS A 362 -45.81 -21.91 -53.52
CA CYS A 362 -45.98 -22.63 -52.25
C CYS A 362 -47.38 -22.40 -51.65
N ILE A 363 -47.87 -21.16 -51.69
CA ILE A 363 -49.23 -20.81 -51.24
C ILE A 363 -50.29 -21.48 -52.13
N ALA A 364 -50.07 -21.52 -53.44
CA ALA A 364 -50.99 -22.19 -54.38
C ALA A 364 -51.03 -23.71 -54.17
N MET A 365 -49.90 -24.34 -53.83
CA MET A 365 -49.87 -25.76 -53.44
C MET A 365 -50.60 -25.98 -52.12
N PHE A 366 -50.37 -25.14 -51.11
CA PHE A 366 -51.03 -25.26 -49.81
C PHE A 366 -52.56 -25.24 -49.92
N ASN A 367 -53.12 -24.36 -50.75
CA ASN A 367 -54.56 -24.29 -50.99
C ASN A 367 -55.15 -25.53 -51.69
N LYS A 368 -54.30 -26.41 -52.24
CA LYS A 368 -54.70 -27.68 -52.85
C LYS A 368 -54.52 -28.88 -51.91
N VAL A 369 -53.90 -28.70 -50.74
CA VAL A 369 -53.74 -29.77 -49.75
C VAL A 369 -55.09 -30.00 -49.05
N PRO A 370 -55.67 -31.21 -49.11
CA PRO A 370 -56.95 -31.48 -48.48
C PRO A 370 -56.82 -31.46 -46.94
N GLN A 371 -57.88 -31.04 -46.25
CA GLN A 371 -57.85 -30.74 -44.81
C GLN A 371 -57.42 -31.94 -43.95
N ASN A 372 -57.82 -33.15 -44.33
CA ASN A 372 -57.43 -34.39 -43.66
C ASN A 372 -55.90 -34.65 -43.65
N VAL A 373 -55.15 -34.06 -44.59
CA VAL A 373 -53.69 -34.11 -44.62
C VAL A 373 -53.10 -33.07 -43.67
N ILE A 374 -53.71 -31.89 -43.57
CA ILE A 374 -53.29 -30.80 -42.68
C ILE A 374 -53.38 -31.24 -41.21
N ASP A 375 -54.38 -32.05 -40.87
CA ASP A 375 -54.62 -32.52 -39.51
C ASP A 375 -53.64 -33.65 -39.07
N LEU A 376 -52.76 -34.13 -39.95
CA LEU A 376 -51.78 -35.16 -39.60
C LEU A 376 -50.73 -34.65 -38.57
N PRO A 377 -50.17 -35.56 -37.75
CA PRO A 377 -48.99 -35.25 -36.93
C PRO A 377 -47.86 -34.71 -37.80
N VAL A 378 -47.09 -33.74 -37.28
CA VAL A 378 -46.07 -32.98 -38.03
C VAL A 378 -45.13 -33.88 -38.84
N ASN A 379 -44.72 -35.02 -38.27
CA ASN A 379 -43.84 -35.98 -38.95
C ASN A 379 -44.49 -36.62 -40.19
N LYS A 380 -45.78 -36.95 -40.12
CA LYS A 380 -46.54 -37.52 -41.25
C LYS A 380 -46.86 -36.45 -42.31
N LEU A 381 -47.16 -35.22 -41.87
CA LEU A 381 -47.35 -34.09 -42.78
C LEU A 381 -46.07 -33.78 -43.56
N LYS A 382 -44.91 -33.75 -42.90
CA LYS A 382 -43.60 -33.56 -43.54
C LYS A 382 -43.34 -34.60 -44.63
N ILE A 383 -43.60 -35.88 -44.34
CA ILE A 383 -43.44 -36.97 -45.31
C ILE A 383 -44.40 -36.81 -46.50
N HIS A 384 -45.66 -36.46 -46.23
CA HIS A 384 -46.66 -36.30 -47.28
C HIS A 384 -46.36 -35.11 -48.20
N VAL A 385 -45.97 -33.97 -47.63
CA VAL A 385 -45.56 -32.77 -48.39
C VAL A 385 -44.28 -33.04 -49.20
N LYS A 386 -43.31 -33.76 -48.63
CA LYS A 386 -42.10 -34.19 -49.34
C LYS A 386 -42.45 -35.07 -50.54
N ASN A 387 -43.34 -36.05 -50.37
CA ASN A 387 -43.72 -36.96 -51.46
C ASN A 387 -44.49 -36.23 -52.59
N ILE A 388 -45.36 -35.28 -52.26
CA ILE A 388 -46.05 -34.45 -53.25
C ILE A 388 -45.06 -33.55 -54.01
N LEU A 389 -44.15 -32.88 -53.30
CA LEU A 389 -43.13 -32.03 -53.92
C LEU A 389 -42.20 -32.84 -54.84
N MET A 390 -41.79 -34.02 -54.40
CA MET A 390 -40.98 -34.92 -55.22
C MET A 390 -41.73 -35.38 -56.47
N GLY A 391 -43.04 -35.67 -56.38
CA GLY A 391 -43.88 -36.02 -57.52
C GLY A 391 -44.02 -34.88 -58.54
N VAL A 392 -44.23 -33.64 -58.08
CA VAL A 392 -44.31 -32.46 -58.95
C VAL A 392 -42.96 -32.15 -59.64
N LEU A 393 -41.84 -32.42 -58.95
CA LEU A 393 -40.51 -32.25 -59.52
C LEU A 393 -40.22 -33.27 -60.64
N THR A 394 -40.71 -34.51 -60.53
CA THR A 394 -40.61 -35.51 -61.60
C THR A 394 -41.44 -35.17 -62.85
N GLU A 395 -42.59 -34.50 -62.70
CA GLU A 395 -43.42 -34.11 -63.85
C GLU A 395 -42.91 -32.86 -64.59
N CYS A 396 -42.12 -32.01 -63.93
CA CYS A 396 -41.69 -30.72 -64.49
C CYS A 396 -40.40 -30.78 -65.34
N GLY A 397 -39.77 -31.95 -65.50
CA GLY A 397 -38.73 -32.22 -66.52
C GLY A 397 -37.50 -31.31 -66.50
N ARG A 398 -37.25 -30.55 -65.42
CA ARG A 398 -36.06 -29.69 -65.27
C ARG A 398 -35.32 -30.03 -63.97
N PRO A 399 -34.06 -30.48 -64.03
CA PRO A 399 -33.25 -30.71 -62.84
C PRO A 399 -32.74 -29.36 -62.33
N LEU A 400 -33.49 -28.72 -61.44
CA LEU A 400 -32.99 -27.59 -60.65
C LEU A 400 -32.44 -28.14 -59.34
N LEU A 401 -31.20 -27.77 -58.99
CA LEU A 401 -30.59 -28.03 -57.69
C LEU A 401 -31.48 -27.45 -56.58
N TRP A 402 -32.26 -28.30 -55.93
CA TRP A 402 -32.96 -27.95 -54.70
C TRP A 402 -31.99 -28.19 -53.53
N ARG A 403 -31.45 -27.11 -52.95
CA ARG A 403 -30.77 -27.17 -51.65
C ARG A 403 -31.82 -27.54 -50.57
N SER A 404 -31.43 -28.41 -49.64
CA SER A 404 -32.24 -28.89 -48.50
C SER A 404 -32.87 -27.77 -47.67
N GLU A 405 -32.22 -26.61 -47.67
CA GLU A 405 -32.64 -25.36 -47.00
C GLU A 405 -33.99 -24.82 -47.51
N ASN A 406 -34.34 -24.98 -48.79
CA ASN A 406 -35.62 -24.49 -49.30
C ASN A 406 -36.80 -25.37 -48.85
N LEU A 407 -36.55 -26.67 -48.63
CA LEU A 407 -37.56 -27.59 -48.11
C LEU A 407 -37.80 -27.33 -46.61
N SER A 408 -36.74 -27.03 -45.84
CA SER A 408 -36.88 -26.67 -44.43
C SER A 408 -37.62 -25.34 -44.26
N LEU A 409 -37.36 -24.35 -45.12
CA LEU A 409 -38.07 -23.07 -45.11
C LEU A 409 -39.57 -23.24 -45.40
N CYS A 410 -39.94 -24.05 -46.40
CA CYS A 410 -41.35 -24.38 -46.67
C CYS A 410 -42.00 -25.08 -45.48
N ILE A 411 -41.32 -26.04 -44.86
CA ILE A 411 -41.82 -26.77 -43.69
C ILE A 411 -41.96 -25.85 -42.47
N ALA A 412 -41.05 -24.90 -42.27
CA ALA A 412 -41.09 -23.92 -41.19
C ALA A 412 -42.24 -22.93 -41.37
N VAL A 413 -42.44 -22.40 -42.58
CA VAL A 413 -43.59 -21.52 -42.91
C VAL A 413 -44.92 -22.25 -42.70
N LEU A 414 -44.99 -23.54 -43.07
CA LEU A 414 -46.18 -24.37 -42.85
C LEU A 414 -46.43 -24.69 -41.37
N SER A 415 -45.36 -24.89 -40.59
CA SER A 415 -45.45 -25.18 -39.16
C SER A 415 -45.84 -23.95 -38.34
N ASN A 416 -45.27 -22.78 -38.64
CA ASN A 416 -45.62 -21.52 -37.95
C ASN A 416 -47.08 -21.13 -38.17
N LYS A 417 -47.63 -21.34 -39.36
CA LYS A 417 -49.05 -21.05 -39.63
C LYS A 417 -50.01 -21.97 -38.84
N ARG A 418 -49.61 -23.21 -38.54
CA ARG A 418 -50.37 -24.12 -37.66
C ARG A 418 -50.39 -23.59 -36.22
N SER A 419 -49.28 -23.04 -35.74
CA SER A 419 -49.17 -22.45 -34.40
C SER A 419 -50.09 -21.23 -34.22
N TYR A 420 -50.17 -20.35 -35.22
CA TYR A 420 -51.08 -19.19 -35.17
C TYR A 420 -52.57 -19.58 -35.20
N GLY A 421 -52.94 -20.69 -35.85
CA GLY A 421 -54.31 -21.20 -35.83
C GLY A 421 -54.72 -21.93 -34.54
N LEU A 422 -53.76 -22.35 -33.72
CA LEU A 422 -54.00 -23.02 -32.44
C LEU A 422 -54.12 -22.02 -31.26
N GLN A 423 -53.46 -20.86 -31.34
CA GLN A 423 -53.52 -19.83 -30.31
C GLN A 423 -54.89 -19.13 -30.21
N GLU A 424 -55.67 -19.04 -31.29
CA GLU A 424 -57.03 -18.45 -31.25
C GLU A 424 -58.06 -19.37 -30.56
N ASN A 425 -57.79 -20.67 -30.39
CA ASN A 425 -58.72 -21.62 -29.77
C ASN A 425 -58.47 -21.87 -28.27
N PHE A 426 -57.41 -21.31 -27.68
CA PHE A 426 -57.07 -21.51 -26.27
C PHE A 426 -57.43 -20.33 -25.34
N SER A 427 -57.83 -19.17 -25.87
CA SER A 427 -58.14 -17.95 -25.08
C SER A 427 -59.57 -17.89 -24.52
N ALA A 428 -60.23 -19.03 -24.31
CA ALA A 428 -61.57 -19.07 -23.71
C ALA A 428 -61.70 -20.21 -22.69
N ARG A 429 -61.05 -20.05 -21.53
CA ARG A 429 -61.42 -20.63 -20.21
C ARG A 429 -60.43 -20.12 -19.15
N GLY A 430 -60.88 -19.20 -18.30
CA GLY A 430 -60.22 -18.91 -17.02
C GLY A 430 -60.58 -19.95 -15.97
N THR A 431 -59.76 -20.15 -14.93
CA THR A 431 -60.02 -19.72 -13.53
C THR A 431 -58.83 -20.11 -12.62
N SER A 432 -58.40 -19.15 -11.78
CA SER A 432 -57.87 -19.24 -10.40
C SER A 432 -56.82 -20.30 -9.96
N ALA A 433 -55.72 -19.80 -9.39
CA ALA A 433 -55.31 -19.93 -7.98
C ALA A 433 -53.82 -20.30 -7.74
N SER A 434 -53.26 -19.62 -6.73
CA SER A 434 -52.14 -19.98 -5.83
C SER A 434 -50.69 -20.10 -6.37
N LEU A 435 -49.84 -19.23 -5.80
CA LEU A 435 -48.37 -19.32 -5.58
C LEU A 435 -47.97 -20.62 -4.81
N PRO A 436 -46.68 -20.91 -4.50
CA PRO A 436 -45.37 -20.42 -5.03
C PRO A 436 -44.39 -21.59 -5.37
N ALA A 437 -43.21 -21.28 -5.93
CA ALA A 437 -41.88 -21.81 -5.54
C ALA A 437 -40.88 -21.73 -6.71
N GLU A 438 -39.73 -21.08 -6.45
CA GLU A 438 -38.48 -21.19 -7.23
C GLU A 438 -37.93 -22.62 -7.17
N PRO A 439 -37.18 -23.07 -8.20
CA PRO A 439 -35.73 -23.13 -7.99
C PRO A 439 -34.85 -22.78 -9.21
N GLU A 440 -33.71 -22.16 -8.87
CA GLU A 440 -32.33 -22.20 -9.40
C GLU A 440 -32.00 -22.37 -10.90
N PRO A 441 -30.95 -21.67 -11.40
CA PRO A 441 -30.51 -21.73 -12.78
C PRO A 441 -29.55 -22.90 -13.03
N GLN A 442 -29.69 -23.56 -14.17
CA GLN A 442 -28.62 -24.37 -14.75
C GLN A 442 -28.02 -23.63 -15.94
N GLU A 443 -26.73 -23.32 -15.78
CA GLU A 443 -25.81 -22.91 -16.83
C GLU A 443 -25.70 -24.02 -17.89
N THR A 444 -25.95 -23.66 -19.14
CA THR A 444 -25.37 -24.36 -20.28
C THR A 444 -24.83 -23.31 -21.22
N GLY A 445 -23.50 -23.20 -21.25
CA GLY A 445 -22.78 -22.44 -22.26
C GLY A 445 -23.04 -23.04 -23.63
N GLU A 446 -23.26 -22.18 -24.61
CA GLU A 446 -23.13 -22.52 -26.01
C GLU A 446 -22.24 -21.48 -26.69
N GLU A 447 -21.33 -22.04 -27.46
CA GLU A 447 -20.21 -21.44 -28.16
C GLU A 447 -20.70 -20.44 -29.21
N ILE A 448 -20.15 -19.23 -29.17
CA ILE A 448 -20.33 -18.23 -30.22
C ILE A 448 -19.24 -18.48 -31.26
N GLU A 449 -19.55 -19.28 -32.28
CA GLU A 449 -18.81 -19.27 -33.54
C GLU A 449 -19.33 -18.08 -34.38
N GLY A 450 -18.45 -17.10 -34.57
CA GLY A 450 -18.63 -16.02 -35.52
C GLY A 450 -18.42 -16.52 -36.94
N GLU A 451 -19.34 -16.20 -37.84
CA GLU A 451 -19.13 -16.30 -39.27
C GLU A 451 -19.60 -15.01 -39.94
N GLU A 452 -18.67 -14.46 -40.72
CA GLU A 452 -18.67 -13.14 -41.33
C GLU A 452 -19.80 -13.00 -42.36
N THR A 453 -20.50 -11.86 -42.32
CA THR A 453 -21.49 -11.50 -43.35
C THR A 453 -20.95 -10.33 -44.17
N GLU A 454 -20.38 -10.62 -45.33
CA GLU A 454 -20.24 -9.64 -46.41
C GLU A 454 -21.62 -9.42 -47.06
N ARG A 455 -22.11 -8.18 -47.00
CA ARG A 455 -23.26 -7.72 -47.81
C ARG A 455 -22.87 -6.44 -48.54
N GLU A 456 -22.74 -6.58 -49.85
CA GLU A 456 -22.83 -5.50 -50.82
C GLU A 456 -24.26 -4.91 -50.77
N THR A 457 -24.37 -3.63 -50.44
CA THR A 457 -25.59 -2.85 -50.64
C THR A 457 -25.34 -1.79 -51.71
N GLU A 458 -26.07 -1.92 -52.82
CA GLU A 458 -26.31 -0.87 -53.81
C GLU A 458 -26.92 0.36 -53.11
N VAL A 459 -26.17 1.46 -53.09
CA VAL A 459 -26.58 2.78 -52.61
C VAL A 459 -27.41 3.44 -53.70
N THR A 460 -28.62 3.87 -53.35
CA THR A 460 -29.47 4.73 -54.17
C THR A 460 -29.33 6.15 -53.62
N ASP A 461 -28.95 7.09 -54.46
CA ASP A 461 -28.70 8.50 -54.12
C ASP A 461 -29.96 9.22 -53.63
N GLU A 462 -29.99 9.64 -52.36
CA GLU A 462 -30.72 10.83 -51.90
C GLU A 462 -29.76 11.65 -51.00
N PRO A 463 -29.57 12.96 -51.27
CA PRO A 463 -28.63 13.77 -50.49
C PRO A 463 -29.33 14.30 -49.24
N ASP A 464 -29.17 13.58 -48.12
CA ASP A 464 -29.38 14.16 -46.79
C ASP A 464 -28.09 14.87 -46.36
N GLU A 465 -28.24 16.16 -46.02
CA GLU A 465 -27.21 17.01 -45.41
C GLU A 465 -26.77 16.41 -44.07
N LEU A 466 -25.73 15.59 -44.11
CA LEU A 466 -24.96 15.18 -42.95
C LEU A 466 -24.05 16.34 -42.55
N GLU A 467 -24.34 16.93 -41.39
CA GLU A 467 -23.37 17.73 -40.63
C GLU A 467 -22.12 16.85 -40.43
N GLU A 468 -21.06 17.20 -41.14
CA GLU A 468 -19.72 16.64 -40.95
C GLU A 468 -19.30 16.90 -39.50
N GLU A 469 -19.52 15.90 -38.65
CA GLU A 469 -18.89 15.77 -37.35
C GLU A 469 -17.37 15.78 -37.62
N LYS A 470 -16.78 16.97 -37.40
CA LYS A 470 -15.34 17.20 -37.46
C LYS A 470 -14.64 16.05 -36.75
N VAL A 471 -14.01 15.21 -37.55
CA VAL A 471 -12.95 14.32 -37.10
C VAL A 471 -11.93 15.22 -36.43
N GLU A 472 -11.94 15.23 -35.09
CA GLU A 472 -10.92 15.89 -34.29
C GLU A 472 -9.58 15.35 -34.78
N GLU A 473 -8.82 16.23 -35.42
CA GLU A 473 -7.46 15.96 -35.87
C GLU A 473 -6.71 15.34 -34.70
N GLU A 474 -6.05 14.20 -34.95
CA GLU A 474 -5.19 13.51 -33.99
C GLU A 474 -4.19 14.52 -33.41
N GLU A 475 -4.52 15.13 -32.26
CA GLU A 475 -3.62 16.04 -31.56
C GLU A 475 -2.39 15.22 -31.17
N VAL A 476 -1.30 15.47 -31.90
CA VAL A 476 0.01 14.89 -31.65
C VAL A 476 0.41 15.28 -30.23
N PHE A 477 0.25 14.33 -29.32
CA PHE A 477 0.39 14.53 -27.88
C PHE A 477 1.83 14.95 -27.53
N HIS A 478 2.03 16.24 -27.26
CA HIS A 478 3.28 16.74 -26.71
C HIS A 478 3.38 16.27 -25.24
N SER A 479 4.38 15.44 -24.94
CA SER A 479 4.51 14.66 -23.70
C SER A 479 4.72 15.46 -22.41
N ASP A 480 4.86 16.79 -22.51
CA ASP A 480 5.48 17.62 -21.46
C ASP A 480 4.49 18.60 -20.82
N VAL A 481 3.19 18.51 -21.12
CA VAL A 481 2.16 19.33 -20.46
C VAL A 481 1.61 18.54 -19.26
N SER A 482 2.13 18.85 -18.07
CA SER A 482 1.54 18.37 -16.81
C SER A 482 0.20 19.07 -16.59
N VAL A 483 -0.91 18.36 -16.77
CA VAL A 483 -2.24 18.87 -16.44
C VAL A 483 -2.42 18.76 -14.92
N GLU A 484 -2.65 19.89 -14.24
CA GLU A 484 -2.95 19.93 -12.81
C GLU A 484 -4.18 19.05 -12.53
N GLY A 485 -3.98 17.94 -11.80
CA GLY A 485 -5.02 16.96 -11.47
C GLY A 485 -4.83 15.57 -12.10
N GLU A 486 -3.82 15.36 -12.95
CA GLU A 486 -3.46 14.00 -13.36
C GLU A 486 -2.77 13.24 -12.22
N GLU A 487 -3.35 12.11 -11.83
CA GLU A 487 -2.77 11.15 -10.89
C GLU A 487 -1.37 10.72 -11.39
N TYR A 488 -0.36 11.00 -10.56
CA TYR A 488 1.06 10.74 -10.81
C TYR A 488 1.28 9.31 -11.29
N ILE A 489 1.99 9.14 -12.41
CA ILE A 489 2.32 7.82 -12.94
C ILE A 489 3.81 7.59 -12.72
N PRO A 490 4.21 6.57 -11.93
CA PRO A 490 5.62 6.30 -11.69
C PRO A 490 6.32 5.92 -13.01
N PRO A 491 7.64 6.15 -13.11
CA PRO A 491 8.39 5.71 -14.27
C PRO A 491 8.23 4.19 -14.47
N GLY A 492 8.11 3.81 -15.73
CA GLY A 492 7.90 2.42 -16.14
C GLY A 492 9.09 1.53 -15.86
N GLY A 493 8.83 0.22 -15.73
CA GLY A 493 9.90 -0.77 -15.59
C GLY A 493 10.47 -0.88 -14.18
N LEU A 494 9.87 -0.18 -13.20
CA LEU A 494 10.23 -0.32 -11.80
C LEU A 494 9.61 -1.60 -11.24
N PHE A 495 10.42 -2.38 -10.55
CA PHE A 495 9.97 -3.60 -9.91
C PHE A 495 9.14 -3.29 -8.67
N VAL A 496 7.92 -3.84 -8.59
CA VAL A 496 7.07 -3.80 -7.40
C VAL A 496 7.00 -5.21 -6.81
N PRO A 497 7.56 -5.44 -5.60
CA PRO A 497 7.51 -6.76 -4.98
C PRO A 497 6.06 -7.11 -4.62
N GLY A 498 5.69 -8.39 -4.71
CA GLY A 498 4.37 -8.85 -4.25
C GLY A 498 4.30 -9.11 -2.74
N LEU A 499 5.44 -9.45 -2.14
CA LEU A 499 5.59 -9.84 -0.73
C LEU A 499 6.75 -9.07 -0.13
N TYR A 500 6.56 -8.56 1.08
CA TYR A 500 7.62 -7.89 1.83
C TYR A 500 7.70 -8.44 3.25
N SER A 501 8.90 -8.89 3.63
CA SER A 501 9.25 -9.22 5.00
C SER A 501 10.70 -8.77 5.23
N PRO A 502 10.94 -7.83 6.16
CA PRO A 502 12.27 -7.29 6.36
C PRO A 502 13.25 -8.37 6.86
N PRO A 503 14.46 -8.47 6.28
CA PRO A 503 15.49 -9.37 6.78
C PRO A 503 16.09 -8.86 8.10
N ASN A 504 16.17 -7.54 8.27
CA ASN A 504 16.67 -6.89 9.46
C ASN A 504 15.69 -7.04 10.64
N ALA A 505 16.23 -7.46 11.79
CA ALA A 505 15.47 -7.61 13.02
C ALA A 505 14.83 -6.30 13.48
N LEU A 506 15.54 -5.17 13.38
CA LEU A 506 15.04 -3.87 13.84
C LEU A 506 13.89 -3.37 12.99
N ALA A 507 14.01 -3.47 11.66
CA ALA A 507 12.93 -3.15 10.74
C ALA A 507 11.70 -4.04 10.97
N LYS A 508 11.91 -5.32 11.32
CA LYS A 508 10.82 -6.23 11.64
C LYS A 508 10.12 -5.87 12.94
N ALA A 509 10.87 -5.58 13.99
CA ALA A 509 10.30 -5.12 15.25
C ALA A 509 9.51 -3.81 15.06
N ASN A 510 10.05 -2.90 14.24
CA ASN A 510 9.39 -1.65 13.91
C ASN A 510 8.07 -1.87 13.17
N GLY A 511 8.07 -2.72 12.13
CA GLY A 511 6.85 -3.08 11.42
C GLY A 511 5.83 -3.77 12.32
N LEU A 512 6.25 -4.64 13.25
CA LEU A 512 5.34 -5.24 14.24
C LEU A 512 4.73 -4.20 15.18
N ALA A 513 5.54 -3.26 15.67
CA ALA A 513 5.08 -2.18 16.55
C ALA A 513 4.06 -1.27 15.83
N TYR A 514 4.29 -1.01 14.54
CA TYR A 514 3.40 -0.21 13.71
C TYR A 514 2.09 -0.94 13.37
N PHE A 515 2.17 -2.18 12.84
CA PHE A 515 0.99 -2.91 12.38
C PHE A 515 0.19 -3.57 13.52
N PHE A 516 0.83 -4.02 14.59
CA PHE A 516 0.18 -4.75 15.68
C PHE A 516 0.52 -4.18 17.06
N PRO A 517 0.22 -2.89 17.33
CA PRO A 517 0.65 -2.22 18.56
C PRO A 517 0.09 -2.89 19.82
N LYS A 518 -1.12 -3.46 19.76
CA LYS A 518 -1.75 -4.16 20.90
C LYS A 518 -0.97 -5.41 21.31
N ILE A 519 -0.56 -6.21 20.34
CA ILE A 519 0.20 -7.45 20.58
C ILE A 519 1.60 -7.11 21.07
N VAL A 520 2.22 -6.08 20.49
CA VAL A 520 3.55 -5.62 20.94
C VAL A 520 3.47 -5.06 22.36
N GLN A 521 2.43 -4.29 22.70
CA GLN A 521 2.23 -3.72 24.04
C GLN A 521 2.08 -4.78 25.14
N GLU A 522 1.50 -5.94 24.82
CA GLU A 522 1.42 -7.08 25.74
C GLU A 522 2.79 -7.74 26.00
N LEU A 523 3.71 -7.67 25.04
CA LEU A 523 5.03 -8.32 25.11
C LEU A 523 6.12 -7.38 25.63
N VAL A 524 6.07 -6.13 25.22
CA VAL A 524 7.03 -5.08 25.55
C VAL A 524 6.22 -3.81 25.81
N PRO A 525 6.35 -3.18 26.99
CA PRO A 525 5.68 -1.91 27.24
C PRO A 525 6.18 -0.88 26.23
N ILE A 526 5.28 -0.46 25.33
CA ILE A 526 5.58 0.57 24.33
C ILE A 526 5.69 1.89 25.07
N GLU A 527 6.88 2.48 25.05
CA GLU A 527 7.09 3.84 25.52
C GLU A 527 6.24 4.78 24.67
N SER A 528 5.33 5.53 25.28
CA SER A 528 4.51 6.49 24.54
C SER A 528 5.40 7.49 23.79
N GLU A 529 5.10 7.72 22.51
CA GLU A 529 5.90 8.62 21.66
C GLU A 529 6.04 10.02 22.28
N PHE A 530 4.97 10.51 22.91
CA PHE A 530 4.94 11.80 23.56
C PHE A 530 5.13 11.66 25.06
N LEU A 531 6.20 12.28 25.57
CA LEU A 531 6.27 12.55 27.00
C LEU A 531 5.13 13.49 27.36
N PRO A 532 4.48 13.31 28.52
CA PRO A 532 3.50 14.29 28.98
C PRO A 532 4.19 15.66 29.15
N PRO A 533 3.45 16.78 29.05
CA PRO A 533 4.03 18.10 29.27
C PRO A 533 4.79 18.12 30.60
N HIS A 534 6.06 18.52 30.58
CA HIS A 534 6.96 18.38 31.72
C HIS A 534 7.85 19.61 31.90
N VAL A 535 8.40 19.75 33.10
CA VAL A 535 9.32 20.83 33.48
C VAL A 535 10.52 20.27 34.23
N LEU A 536 11.66 20.94 34.09
CA LEU A 536 12.84 20.64 34.86
C LEU A 536 12.79 21.40 36.19
N VAL A 537 13.10 20.70 37.28
CA VAL A 537 13.31 21.31 38.59
C VAL A 537 14.67 20.86 39.13
N MET A 538 15.52 21.80 39.53
CA MET A 538 16.85 21.52 40.08
C MET A 538 16.95 22.00 41.53
N PHE A 539 17.59 21.18 42.38
CA PHE A 539 17.81 21.43 43.80
C PHE A 539 19.29 21.31 44.14
N SER A 540 19.71 21.92 45.27
CA SER A 540 21.03 21.62 45.84
C SER A 540 21.11 20.15 46.28
N ALA A 541 22.28 19.51 46.11
CA ALA A 541 22.53 18.14 46.55
C ALA A 541 22.30 17.92 48.06
N ASP A 542 22.31 18.97 48.87
CA ASP A 542 22.00 18.89 50.31
C ASP A 542 20.55 18.45 50.56
N LYS A 543 19.62 18.79 49.66
CA LYS A 543 18.18 18.49 49.77
C LYS A 543 17.78 17.17 49.12
N ARG A 544 18.75 16.34 48.71
CA ARG A 544 18.47 15.13 47.93
C ARG A 544 17.52 14.15 48.64
N HIS A 545 17.61 14.02 49.97
CA HIS A 545 16.71 13.13 50.72
C HIS A 545 15.27 13.64 50.75
N ASP A 546 15.05 14.94 50.97
CA ASP A 546 13.71 15.55 50.92
C ASP A 546 13.08 15.41 49.52
N VAL A 547 13.89 15.60 48.48
CA VAL A 547 13.45 15.42 47.09
C VAL A 547 13.11 13.94 46.84
N GLN A 548 13.90 13.00 47.38
CA GLN A 548 13.66 11.56 47.25
C GLN A 548 12.33 11.13 47.88
N GLU A 549 11.96 11.71 49.03
CA GLU A 549 10.67 11.44 49.66
C GLU A 549 9.50 11.82 48.73
N ILE A 550 9.58 12.97 48.06
CA ILE A 550 8.55 13.40 47.12
C ILE A 550 8.55 12.52 45.86
N ILE A 551 9.73 12.14 45.34
CA ILE A 551 9.84 11.22 44.21
C ILE A 551 9.13 9.89 44.52
N ASN A 552 9.38 9.34 45.71
CA ASN A 552 8.75 8.10 46.16
C ASN A 552 7.23 8.25 46.39
N GLN A 553 6.76 9.46 46.73
CA GLN A 553 5.34 9.73 46.92
C GLN A 553 4.56 9.81 45.60
N PHE A 554 5.21 10.23 44.50
CA PHE A 554 4.57 10.41 43.19
C PHE A 554 5.36 9.77 42.03
N PRO A 555 5.54 8.44 42.02
CA PRO A 555 6.34 7.76 40.98
C PRO A 555 5.76 7.95 39.57
N ASP A 556 4.44 8.06 39.42
CA ASP A 556 3.79 8.21 38.11
C ASP A 556 3.98 9.60 37.47
N GLU A 557 4.30 10.61 38.28
CA GLU A 557 4.43 12.01 37.83
C GLU A 557 5.89 12.44 37.67
N ILE A 558 6.82 11.72 38.30
CA ILE A 558 8.26 11.93 38.11
C ILE A 558 8.74 11.04 36.97
N LEU A 559 9.15 11.68 35.87
CA LEU A 559 9.54 10.95 34.66
C LEU A 559 10.98 10.43 34.77
N ASN A 560 11.89 11.26 35.26
CA ASN A 560 13.31 10.95 35.44
C ASN A 560 13.89 11.79 36.58
N ALA A 561 14.94 11.28 37.22
CA ALA A 561 15.74 12.02 38.19
C ALA A 561 17.22 11.68 38.00
N GLY A 562 18.10 12.61 38.33
CA GLY A 562 19.54 12.44 38.22
C GLY A 562 20.32 13.51 38.96
N ILE A 563 21.62 13.31 39.13
CA ILE A 563 22.51 14.26 39.81
C ILE A 563 23.54 14.78 38.81
N PHE A 564 23.69 16.09 38.77
CA PHE A 564 24.51 16.81 37.79
C PHE A 564 25.41 17.86 38.47
N VAL A 565 26.56 18.18 37.86
CA VAL A 565 27.41 19.32 38.28
C VAL A 565 27.01 20.54 37.47
N GLY A 566 26.71 21.66 38.13
CA GLY A 566 26.47 22.94 37.48
C GLY A 566 25.10 23.54 37.80
N ASP A 567 24.99 24.86 37.61
CA ASP A 567 23.76 25.61 37.92
C ASP A 567 22.83 25.75 36.70
N ASP A 568 23.38 25.70 35.49
CA ASP A 568 22.63 25.87 34.24
C ASP A 568 22.34 24.52 33.57
N PRO A 569 21.10 24.26 33.12
CA PRO A 569 20.72 22.98 32.52
C PRO A 569 21.45 22.66 31.21
N MET A 570 21.93 23.68 30.50
CA MET A 570 22.61 23.52 29.21
C MET A 570 24.10 23.19 29.33
N THR A 571 24.72 23.46 30.49
CA THR A 571 26.15 23.24 30.73
C THR A 571 26.41 22.16 31.77
N ALA A 572 25.35 21.60 32.35
CA ALA A 572 25.44 20.65 33.43
C ALA A 572 26.03 19.30 32.98
N GLU A 573 26.96 18.77 33.76
CA GLU A 573 27.58 17.46 33.51
C GLU A 573 26.96 16.38 34.41
N HIS A 574 26.56 15.24 33.83
CA HIS A 574 25.97 14.13 34.57
C HIS A 574 26.97 13.47 35.54
N ILE A 575 26.53 13.16 36.76
CA ILE A 575 27.33 12.48 37.79
C ILE A 575 26.81 11.08 38.09
N ALA A 576 25.53 10.98 38.46
CA ALA A 576 24.94 9.76 39.01
C ALA A 576 23.45 9.69 38.66
N TYR A 577 22.99 8.47 38.38
CA TYR A 577 21.59 8.21 38.03
C TYR A 577 20.71 8.19 39.28
N THR A 578 21.21 7.63 40.39
CA THR A 578 20.46 7.50 41.63
C THR A 578 21.13 8.22 42.80
N ILE A 579 20.31 8.64 43.76
CA ILE A 579 20.79 9.27 45.01
C ILE A 579 21.66 8.29 45.80
N LYS A 580 21.30 7.00 45.80
CA LYS A 580 22.09 5.92 46.40
C LYS A 580 23.49 5.83 45.80
N GLN A 581 23.60 5.93 44.48
CA GLN A 581 24.90 5.91 43.78
C GLN A 581 25.75 7.12 44.18
N TYR A 582 25.15 8.31 44.27
CA TYR A 582 25.86 9.52 44.66
C TYR A 582 26.35 9.49 46.12
N ASP A 583 25.57 8.92 47.05
CA ASP A 583 25.98 8.81 48.46
C ASP A 583 27.22 7.91 48.65
N LYS A 584 27.40 6.91 47.77
CA LYS A 584 28.60 6.06 47.75
C LYS A 584 29.84 6.78 47.19
N MET A 585 29.68 7.87 46.44
CA MET A 585 30.79 8.60 45.81
C MET A 585 31.41 9.63 46.76
N VAL A 586 32.74 9.61 46.90
CA VAL A 586 33.48 10.64 47.66
C VAL A 586 33.85 11.80 46.73
N ARG A 587 33.12 12.92 46.80
CA ARG A 587 33.43 14.16 46.05
C ARG A 587 33.87 15.31 46.97
N LEU A 588 34.88 16.04 46.50
CA LEU A 588 35.47 17.20 47.19
C LEU A 588 34.66 18.50 47.05
N ARG A 589 33.75 18.60 46.06
CA ARG A 589 33.03 19.85 45.73
C ARG A 589 31.51 19.70 45.68
N LYS A 590 30.92 19.16 46.75
CA LYS A 590 29.47 18.89 46.87
C LYS A 590 28.55 20.10 46.67
N HIS A 591 29.06 21.34 46.78
CA HIS A 591 28.24 22.56 46.75
C HIS A 591 27.76 22.96 45.35
N LEU A 592 28.42 22.46 44.29
CA LEU A 592 28.01 22.69 42.89
C LEU A 592 27.14 21.57 42.35
N ASP A 593 26.95 20.51 43.12
CA ASP A 593 26.18 19.35 42.70
C ASP A 593 24.68 19.67 42.88
N ARG A 594 23.90 19.36 41.85
CA ARG A 594 22.47 19.61 41.78
C ARG A 594 21.71 18.32 41.53
N VAL A 595 20.61 18.14 42.24
CA VAL A 595 19.63 17.08 41.97
C VAL A 595 18.62 17.65 40.98
N ALA A 596 18.50 17.01 39.83
CA ALA A 596 17.58 17.40 38.79
C ALA A 596 16.46 16.39 38.67
N VAL A 597 15.24 16.90 38.53
CA VAL A 597 14.03 16.10 38.45
C VAL A 597 13.19 16.58 37.28
N MET A 598 12.80 15.64 36.43
CA MET A 598 11.89 15.85 35.31
C MET A 598 10.47 15.55 35.78
N VAL A 599 9.66 16.60 35.93
CA VAL A 599 8.34 16.52 36.56
C VAL A 599 7.24 16.68 35.52
N SER A 600 6.29 15.76 35.47
CA SER A 600 5.09 15.90 34.64
C SER A 600 4.16 16.99 35.20
N ARG A 601 3.56 17.76 34.29
CA ARG A 601 2.54 18.78 34.59
C ARG A 601 1.11 18.26 34.45
N LYS A 602 0.92 16.94 34.32
CA LYS A 602 -0.43 16.34 34.33
C LYS A 602 -1.17 16.68 35.61
N ARG A 603 -0.48 16.61 36.76
CA ARG A 603 -0.98 17.09 38.06
C ARG A 603 -0.06 18.17 38.60
N SER A 604 -0.63 19.21 39.20
CA SER A 604 0.14 20.33 39.77
C SER A 604 0.70 20.04 41.17
N LEU A 605 0.22 19.01 41.86
CA LEU A 605 0.57 18.73 43.26
C LEU A 605 2.07 18.38 43.46
N PRO A 606 2.70 17.47 42.68
CA PRO A 606 4.11 17.16 42.84
C PRO A 606 5.00 18.38 42.61
N LEU A 607 4.69 19.15 41.56
CA LEU A 607 5.41 20.38 41.23
C LEU A 607 5.29 21.43 42.36
N LEU A 608 4.10 21.56 42.98
CA LEU A 608 3.89 22.50 44.07
C LEU A 608 4.67 22.11 45.34
N GLN A 609 4.73 20.82 45.67
CA GLN A 609 5.51 20.34 46.81
C GLN A 609 7.02 20.49 46.57
N LEU A 610 7.48 20.15 45.36
CA LEU A 610 8.86 20.37 44.93
C LEU A 610 9.24 21.86 44.97
N ALA A 611 8.34 22.75 44.54
CA ALA A 611 8.56 24.20 44.65
C ALA A 611 8.68 24.67 46.12
N GLY A 612 7.98 24.01 47.06
CA GLY A 612 8.08 24.28 48.49
C GLY A 612 9.46 23.96 49.09
N LEU A 613 10.25 23.10 48.45
CA LEU A 613 11.61 22.77 48.87
C LEU A 613 12.65 23.84 48.43
N ASN A 614 12.23 24.99 47.89
CA ASN A 614 13.11 26.06 47.41
C ASN A 614 14.13 25.55 46.38
N PRO A 615 13.69 25.19 45.17
CA PRO A 615 14.58 24.80 44.07
C PRO A 615 15.50 25.94 43.65
N CYS A 616 16.67 25.58 43.12
CA CYS A 616 17.63 26.51 42.54
C CYS A 616 17.17 26.98 41.15
N TYR A 617 16.53 26.09 40.40
CA TYR A 617 16.04 26.35 39.05
C TYR A 617 14.69 25.65 38.82
N ILE A 618 13.77 26.34 38.17
CA ILE A 618 12.52 25.78 37.64
C ILE A 618 12.35 26.34 36.22
N SER A 619 12.11 25.47 35.24
CA SER A 619 11.79 25.90 33.88
C SER A 619 10.54 26.80 33.87
N SER A 620 10.55 27.87 33.08
CA SER A 620 9.48 28.87 33.07
C SER A 620 8.14 28.34 32.54
N ASP A 621 8.20 27.40 31.60
CA ASP A 621 7.05 26.93 30.83
C ASP A 621 7.30 25.53 30.26
N ASN A 622 6.32 24.97 29.54
CA ASN A 622 6.46 23.60 28.99
C ASN A 622 7.50 23.52 27.88
N THR A 623 7.67 24.60 27.11
CA THR A 623 8.59 24.60 25.96
C THR A 623 10.03 24.82 26.39
N SER A 624 10.29 25.62 27.43
CA SER A 624 11.59 25.61 28.12
C SER A 624 11.83 24.29 28.83
N GLY A 625 10.84 23.78 29.58
CA GLY A 625 10.92 22.52 30.31
C GLY A 625 11.33 21.34 29.45
N GLU A 626 10.73 21.20 28.26
CA GLU A 626 11.10 20.16 27.32
C GLU A 626 12.54 20.30 26.81
N ARG A 627 12.98 21.53 26.53
CA ARG A 627 14.37 21.79 26.09
C ARG A 627 15.38 21.48 27.19
N ASP A 628 15.13 21.98 28.39
CA ASP A 628 16.03 21.79 29.54
C ASP A 628 16.11 20.30 29.92
N CYS A 629 14.97 19.60 29.91
CA CYS A 629 14.93 18.17 30.20
C CYS A 629 15.63 17.36 29.11
N LEU A 630 15.51 17.74 27.85
CA LEU A 630 16.18 17.04 26.76
C LEU A 630 17.70 17.24 26.79
N ALA A 631 18.19 18.40 27.25
CA ALA A 631 19.61 18.66 27.43
C ALA A 631 20.22 17.80 28.55
N MET A 632 19.51 17.67 29.68
CA MET A 632 20.03 16.94 30.85
C MET A 632 19.73 15.44 30.83
N PHE A 633 18.57 15.06 30.34
CA PHE A 633 18.07 13.70 30.24
C PHE A 633 17.94 13.32 28.76
N PRO A 634 19.06 13.03 28.07
CA PRO A 634 19.02 12.58 26.69
C PRO A 634 18.20 11.28 26.57
N VAL A 635 17.70 10.99 25.38
CA VAL A 635 17.01 9.69 25.19
C VAL A 635 17.98 8.55 25.40
N GLY A 636 17.57 7.57 26.19
CA GLY A 636 18.46 6.52 26.69
C GLY A 636 18.95 6.77 28.11
N TYR A 637 18.64 7.91 28.72
CA TYR A 637 19.08 8.21 30.08
C TYR A 637 18.61 7.14 31.07
N GLY A 638 19.57 6.49 31.74
CA GLY A 638 19.33 5.44 32.73
C GLY A 638 19.20 4.03 32.18
N ASP A 639 19.19 3.82 30.85
CA ASP A 639 19.02 2.47 30.29
C ASP A 639 20.25 1.58 30.48
N ASP A 640 21.45 2.16 30.39
CA ASP A 640 22.71 1.45 30.62
C ASP A 640 22.95 1.18 32.12
N TYR A 641 22.10 1.75 32.98
CA TYR A 641 22.20 1.59 34.42
C TYR A 641 21.31 0.43 34.85
N GLU A 642 21.94 -0.72 35.09
CA GLU A 642 21.30 -1.83 35.77
C GLU A 642 21.25 -1.47 37.27
N ASP A 643 20.03 -1.24 37.78
CA ASP A 643 19.81 -1.10 39.23
C ASP A 643 20.36 -2.36 39.92
N GLU A 644 21.54 -2.26 40.53
CA GLU A 644 22.15 -3.31 41.36
C GLU A 644 21.36 -3.56 42.66
N GLU A 645 20.03 -3.45 42.65
CA GLU A 645 19.14 -3.69 43.79
C GLU A 645 19.02 -5.19 44.16
N SER A 646 19.96 -6.04 43.76
CA SER A 646 19.90 -7.48 44.09
C SER A 646 21.22 -8.14 44.47
N VAL A 647 22.28 -7.37 44.76
CA VAL A 647 23.20 -7.86 45.79
C VAL A 647 22.41 -7.71 47.08
N LYS A 648 21.71 -8.79 47.45
CA LYS A 648 21.15 -9.00 48.78
C LYS A 648 22.09 -8.27 49.74
N GLU A 649 21.59 -7.27 50.45
CA GLU A 649 22.16 -6.95 51.74
C GLU A 649 22.25 -8.30 52.45
N GLU A 650 23.41 -8.94 52.38
CA GLU A 650 23.71 -10.08 53.22
C GLU A 650 23.39 -9.54 54.59
N GLU A 651 22.33 -10.11 55.17
CA GLU A 651 22.08 -10.07 56.59
C GLU A 651 23.44 -10.28 57.24
N ILE A 652 24.06 -9.19 57.65
CA ILE A 652 25.09 -9.22 58.67
C ILE A 652 24.31 -9.71 59.87
N SER A 653 24.29 -11.02 60.02
CA SER A 653 23.74 -11.72 61.16
C SER A 653 24.28 -11.01 62.40
N GLU A 654 23.37 -10.50 63.23
CA GLU A 654 23.64 -10.03 64.58
C GLU A 654 24.08 -11.20 65.50
N GLU A 655 24.99 -12.06 65.05
CA GLU A 655 25.68 -13.06 65.86
C GLU A 655 27.05 -12.50 66.26
N ASP A 656 27.05 -11.44 67.08
CA ASP A 656 28.19 -11.08 67.94
C ASP A 656 27.75 -10.12 69.08
N ARG A 657 26.53 -10.31 69.60
CA ARG A 657 26.21 -9.88 70.96
C ARG A 657 26.55 -11.02 71.93
N GLU A 658 27.79 -11.02 72.40
CA GLU A 658 28.21 -11.81 73.56
C GLU A 658 27.23 -11.58 74.74
N PRO A 659 26.63 -12.63 75.31
CA PRO A 659 26.05 -12.56 76.64
C PRO A 659 27.20 -12.60 77.66
N LYS A 660 27.53 -11.46 78.27
CA LYS A 660 28.33 -11.48 79.51
C LYS A 660 27.49 -12.07 80.63
N ALA A 661 27.91 -13.27 81.01
CA ALA A 661 27.39 -14.13 82.04
C ALA A 661 27.05 -13.38 83.36
N ALA A 662 25.83 -13.61 83.81
CA ALA A 662 25.51 -13.68 85.22
C ALA A 662 25.96 -15.06 85.71
N ASP A 663 26.82 -15.09 86.73
CA ASP A 663 26.87 -16.07 87.83
C ASP A 663 28.29 -16.06 88.42
N GLU A 664 28.44 -15.44 89.59
CA GLU A 664 29.25 -16.02 90.66
C GLU A 664 28.76 -15.49 92.02
N GLU A 665 28.24 -16.45 92.78
CA GLU A 665 27.86 -16.40 94.18
C GLU A 665 29.07 -16.11 95.09
N ASN A 666 28.84 -15.41 96.20
CA ASN A 666 29.41 -15.64 97.54
C ASN A 666 28.78 -14.56 98.46
N GLU A 667 28.00 -14.95 99.49
CA GLU A 667 28.48 -15.36 100.83
C GLU A 667 29.39 -14.27 101.42
N ASP A 668 29.20 -13.67 102.60
CA ASP A 668 28.37 -13.90 103.77
C ASP A 668 28.64 -12.71 104.75
N GLU A 669 27.77 -12.53 105.76
CA GLU A 669 28.06 -11.93 107.10
C GLU A 669 28.50 -10.44 107.17
N GLU A 670 28.19 -9.58 108.15
CA GLU A 670 27.61 -9.63 109.50
C GLU A 670 27.34 -8.15 109.95
N ASP A 671 26.62 -7.98 111.07
CA ASP A 671 26.56 -6.81 111.98
C ASP A 671 25.79 -5.51 111.62
N ASP A 672 24.53 -5.38 112.10
CA ASP A 672 24.14 -4.65 113.35
C ASP A 672 22.60 -4.56 113.52
#